data_AF-A0A349GAX1-F1
#
_entry.id   AF-A0A349GAX1-F1
#
_cell.length_a   1.000
_cell.length_b   1.000
_cell.length_c   1.000
_cell.angle_alpha   90.00
_cell.angle_beta   90.00
_cell.angle_gamma   90.00
#
_symmetry.space_group_name_H-M   'P 1'
#
loop_
_entity.id
_entity.type
_entity.pdbx_description
1 polymer ?
#
loop_
_entity_poly.entity_id
_entity_poly.type
_entity_poly.pdbx_seq_one_letter_code
_entity_poly.pdbx_strand_id
1 'polypeptide(L)'
;FSGRNSEFIIWKQRGYFISPGALTYSMVSFESNVEEQFILDKYETDFSGYPFTICDSLFQSPFAWHIKPYYNGFSDYQLKASPEFGGYGKLLSNGGFLFFSHNLSFFNTQQISQEEIALYPYVDDINMNCALRYIELLGTISAFGNKLVDFLILTPQVARCKMGIDVDARLLERYVYSEMLVNETAVRFRYVVNEQRLLSDSLVSVDRHVECLYFCELFEPLASIEPRGYQMLRESILADVSMPKLADVRTIELDYYVSAVPCPYRVDRKLLAIVQKEIAQICFGTGMGIGIYTGIEANKAIRDMQDALIRCFEEKVEKVDWVTLHVVLLSMYASSCHDMHIHRVRYDEFDLVDSEVLNACRERTLELREREKNILPVLQLLIETNLALSRSETDPLSSESLSELILFSERLLLLFQCADMCAYNQSQTCLEFHVTNDYLTFVSQGEVYEERYLDLKRRMMQNEDYSIKIDSVDKEYFEEVTNAFKQDIGISFRLLIDFLDFLSLAYPRKHMEDEERWNVFTANQSVIVDEFINWAEEENYNASEVNLVLEYLTVDQKMLKTLKGIKKDFIPINDREQRDNRFDVKPLLIIDNKVYFSPAVARELKHKWFDGMLDFMPPYEYGLVHVVKALDIWRCRYQEMMVQDIAKLFRDHCFEMVLTERELYDIDRTGNHPKELGDFDVIAISIAKKEAWIIESKVIKKVGSVFEDQMQQKGFFHQNKYDEKFQRRIDYFTEHMISILTALKIDDPSEFRVLSYMVVNKVFSSRYKEIKFPIISYHELKKILDDRDNAVTGQEDLSL
;
A
#
# COMPACT_ATOMS: atom_id res chain seq x y z
N PHE A 1 44.75 -0.16 -20.12
CA PHE A 1 44.49 -1.32 -19.23
C PHE A 1 44.10 -0.80 -17.85
N SER A 2 42.84 -0.41 -17.65
CA SER A 2 42.25 -0.12 -16.34
C SER A 2 41.87 -1.45 -15.68
N GLY A 3 42.86 -2.13 -15.08
CA GLY A 3 42.82 -3.58 -14.91
C GLY A 3 42.12 -4.13 -13.66
N ARG A 4 42.23 -3.45 -12.50
CA ARG A 4 41.74 -3.99 -11.21
C ARG A 4 40.73 -3.11 -10.50
N ASN A 5 40.79 -1.79 -10.71
CA ASN A 5 39.84 -0.85 -10.12
C ASN A 5 38.49 -0.93 -10.85
N SER A 6 38.47 -0.90 -12.19
CA SER A 6 37.26 -1.22 -12.99
C SER A 6 36.63 -2.55 -12.58
N GLU A 7 37.46 -3.59 -12.37
CA GLU A 7 37.00 -4.91 -11.95
C GLU A 7 36.34 -4.87 -10.57
N PHE A 8 36.98 -4.25 -9.58
CA PHE A 8 36.43 -4.08 -8.24
C PHE A 8 35.13 -3.25 -8.23
N ILE A 9 35.08 -2.19 -9.02
CA ILE A 9 33.90 -1.33 -9.15
C ILE A 9 32.72 -2.11 -9.70
N ILE A 10 32.92 -2.83 -10.81
CA ILE A 10 31.88 -3.64 -11.44
C ILE A 10 31.45 -4.77 -10.52
N TRP A 11 32.41 -5.46 -9.88
CA TRP A 11 32.14 -6.46 -8.85
C TRP A 11 31.22 -5.89 -7.76
N LYS A 12 31.54 -4.72 -7.21
CA LYS A 12 30.76 -4.07 -6.14
C LYS A 12 29.38 -3.61 -6.61
N GLN A 13 29.26 -3.02 -7.81
CA GLN A 13 27.98 -2.57 -8.36
C GLN A 13 27.01 -3.73 -8.59
N ARG A 14 27.54 -4.88 -9.02
CA ARG A 14 26.77 -6.08 -9.32
C ARG A 14 26.63 -7.02 -8.12
N GLY A 15 26.54 -6.45 -6.91
CA GLY A 15 26.29 -7.21 -5.69
C GLY A 15 27.38 -8.23 -5.35
N TYR A 16 28.65 -7.85 -5.57
CA TYR A 16 29.83 -8.69 -5.34
C TYR A 16 29.98 -9.85 -6.35
N PHE A 17 29.52 -9.65 -7.58
CA PHE A 17 29.72 -10.55 -8.72
C PHE A 17 30.27 -9.82 -9.93
N ILE A 18 31.32 -10.35 -10.58
CA ILE A 18 31.75 -9.82 -11.89
C ILE A 18 30.76 -10.24 -12.98
N SER A 19 30.35 -11.51 -12.94
CA SER A 19 29.27 -12.07 -13.75
C SER A 19 28.12 -12.52 -12.86
N PRO A 20 27.09 -11.67 -12.68
CA PRO A 20 25.89 -12.00 -11.92
C PRO A 20 24.96 -12.94 -12.70
N GLY A 21 25.08 -13.03 -14.03
CA GLY A 21 24.33 -13.98 -14.84
C GLY A 21 24.84 -15.43 -14.80
N ALA A 22 24.24 -16.27 -15.64
CA ALA A 22 24.54 -17.69 -15.76
C ALA A 22 25.89 -17.99 -16.41
N LEU A 23 26.33 -17.12 -17.33
CA LEU A 23 27.53 -17.34 -18.10
C LEU A 23 28.80 -17.03 -17.31
N THR A 24 29.81 -17.87 -17.48
CA THR A 24 31.17 -17.61 -16.96
C THR A 24 32.03 -17.09 -18.09
N TYR A 25 32.64 -15.92 -17.90
CA TYR A 25 33.51 -15.30 -18.88
C TYR A 25 34.97 -15.60 -18.56
N SER A 26 35.74 -16.06 -19.56
CA SER A 26 37.19 -16.28 -19.43
C SER A 26 38.00 -14.98 -19.59
N MET A 27 37.39 -13.95 -20.19
CA MET A 27 37.96 -12.63 -20.37
C MET A 27 36.85 -11.60 -20.22
N VAL A 28 37.08 -10.58 -19.40
CA VAL A 28 36.20 -9.43 -19.24
C VAL A 28 36.97 -8.20 -19.70
N SER A 29 36.45 -7.50 -20.70
CA SER A 29 36.98 -6.21 -21.14
C SER A 29 36.14 -5.11 -20.53
N PHE A 30 36.80 -4.11 -19.95
CA PHE A 30 36.15 -2.93 -19.42
C PHE A 30 36.38 -1.77 -20.39
N GLU A 31 35.36 -0.95 -20.60
CA GLU A 31 35.50 0.26 -21.40
C GLU A 31 36.52 1.21 -20.74
N SER A 32 37.22 2.00 -21.56
CA SER A 32 37.95 3.14 -21.03
C SER A 32 36.93 4.12 -20.46
N ASN A 33 37.13 4.53 -19.20
CA ASN A 33 36.28 5.46 -18.43
C ASN A 33 35.24 4.84 -17.48
N VAL A 34 35.19 3.52 -17.31
CA VAL A 34 34.26 2.88 -16.34
C VAL A 34 34.47 3.39 -14.91
N GLU A 35 35.73 3.61 -14.52
CA GLU A 35 36.07 4.07 -13.16
C GLU A 35 35.59 5.51 -12.95
N GLU A 36 35.87 6.38 -13.93
CA GLU A 36 35.46 7.77 -13.95
C GLU A 36 33.93 7.91 -13.99
N GLN A 37 33.25 7.16 -14.86
CA GLN A 37 31.79 7.17 -14.95
C GLN A 37 31.17 6.65 -13.66
N PHE A 38 31.69 5.56 -13.08
CA PHE A 38 31.19 5.06 -11.80
C PHE A 38 31.29 6.09 -10.68
N ILE A 39 32.44 6.77 -10.57
CA ILE A 39 32.63 7.80 -9.56
C ILE A 39 31.65 8.94 -9.81
N LEU A 40 31.51 9.41 -11.06
CA LEU A 40 30.54 10.44 -11.42
C LEU A 40 29.11 10.03 -11.07
N ASP A 41 28.65 8.88 -11.57
CA ASP A 41 27.32 8.33 -11.31
C ASP A 41 27.07 8.22 -9.80
N LYS A 42 28.05 7.74 -9.04
CA LYS A 42 27.94 7.60 -7.59
C LYS A 42 27.77 8.95 -6.88
N TYR A 43 28.48 9.98 -7.34
CA TYR A 43 28.35 11.33 -6.78
C TYR A 43 27.05 12.00 -7.21
N GLU A 44 26.61 11.77 -8.45
CA GLU A 44 25.35 12.30 -8.99
C GLU A 44 24.11 11.60 -8.42
N THR A 45 24.21 10.34 -8.02
CA THR A 45 23.08 9.54 -7.55
C THR A 45 23.17 9.24 -6.05
N ASP A 46 24.02 8.27 -5.64
CA ASP A 46 24.17 7.79 -4.27
C ASP A 46 24.49 8.93 -3.27
N PHE A 47 25.21 9.96 -3.71
CA PHE A 47 25.67 11.07 -2.87
C PHE A 47 25.09 12.44 -3.25
N SER A 48 24.03 12.46 -4.06
CA SER A 48 23.33 13.70 -4.44
C SER A 48 22.91 14.54 -3.23
N GLY A 49 22.48 13.89 -2.14
CA GLY A 49 22.14 14.55 -0.88
C GLY A 49 23.34 14.88 0.01
N TYR A 50 24.56 14.42 -0.28
CA TYR A 50 25.67 14.55 0.66
C TYR A 50 26.17 16.01 0.81
N PRO A 51 26.39 16.51 2.04
CA PRO A 51 26.80 17.89 2.27
C PRO A 51 28.31 18.11 2.06
N PHE A 52 28.75 18.16 0.80
CA PHE A 52 30.18 18.33 0.45
C PHE A 52 30.82 19.64 0.94
N THR A 53 30.01 20.65 1.26
CA THR A 53 30.47 21.94 1.77
C THR A 53 30.82 21.91 3.26
N ILE A 54 30.48 20.84 3.98
CA ILE A 54 30.61 20.74 5.43
C ILE A 54 31.91 20.08 5.85
N CYS A 55 32.63 20.72 6.77
CA CYS A 55 33.93 20.25 7.27
C CYS A 55 33.87 19.54 8.64
N ASP A 56 32.68 19.24 9.18
CA ASP A 56 32.55 18.54 10.45
C ASP A 56 33.00 17.07 10.37
N SER A 57 33.59 16.58 11.45
CA SER A 57 34.02 15.18 11.63
C SER A 57 32.97 14.14 11.25
N LEU A 58 31.69 14.43 11.48
CA LEU A 58 30.57 13.52 11.21
C LEU A 58 30.36 13.27 9.70
N PHE A 59 30.67 14.27 8.87
CA PHE A 59 30.53 14.24 7.42
C PHE A 59 31.90 14.38 6.73
N GLN A 60 32.91 13.66 7.22
CA GLN A 60 34.22 13.57 6.56
C GLN A 60 34.21 12.72 5.29
N SER A 61 33.32 11.73 5.20
CA SER A 61 33.28 10.81 4.08
C SER A 61 31.86 10.42 3.67
N PRO A 62 31.46 10.64 2.40
CA PRO A 62 30.16 10.16 1.90
C PRO A 62 30.06 8.63 1.94
N PHE A 63 31.20 7.94 1.89
CA PHE A 63 31.23 6.48 1.94
C PHE A 63 30.86 5.90 3.31
N ALA A 64 30.88 6.69 4.39
CA ALA A 64 30.43 6.26 5.72
C ALA A 64 28.91 6.12 5.82
N TRP A 65 28.17 6.73 4.89
CA TRP A 65 26.72 6.86 4.94
C TRP A 65 26.02 6.02 3.89
N HIS A 66 24.85 5.51 4.23
CA HIS A 66 23.78 5.22 3.28
C HIS A 66 22.90 6.47 3.20
N ILE A 67 22.70 6.99 1.99
CA ILE A 67 21.93 8.22 1.75
C ILE A 67 20.84 7.88 0.75
N LYS A 68 19.62 8.30 1.03
CA LYS A 68 18.49 8.13 0.12
C LYS A 68 17.71 9.45 0.04
N PRO A 69 17.25 9.84 -1.16
CA PRO A 69 16.27 10.91 -1.27
C PRO A 69 15.07 10.63 -0.37
N TYR A 70 14.55 11.68 0.23
CA TYR A 70 13.42 11.63 1.15
C TYR A 70 12.47 12.80 0.90
N TYR A 71 11.48 12.94 1.78
CA TYR A 71 10.39 13.90 1.70
C TYR A 71 10.87 15.37 1.58
N ASN A 72 10.21 16.17 0.72
CA ASN A 72 10.45 17.60 0.51
C ASN A 72 11.92 18.01 0.32
N GLY A 73 12.69 17.18 -0.40
CA GLY A 73 14.09 17.42 -0.69
C GLY A 73 15.00 17.32 0.55
N PHE A 74 14.55 16.65 1.60
CA PHE A 74 15.44 16.07 2.61
C PHE A 74 16.06 14.78 2.06
N SER A 75 17.15 14.35 2.68
CA SER A 75 17.72 13.01 2.49
C SER A 75 17.71 12.25 3.81
N ASP A 76 17.43 10.95 3.75
CA ASP A 76 17.58 10.01 4.86
C ASP A 76 19.03 9.51 4.91
N TYR A 77 19.64 9.57 6.09
CA TYR A 77 21.02 9.17 6.35
C TYR A 77 21.05 8.06 7.37
N GLN A 78 21.79 6.99 7.06
CA GLN A 78 22.12 5.95 8.01
C GLN A 78 23.62 5.66 8.02
N LEU A 79 24.22 5.65 9.21
CA LEU A 79 25.65 5.40 9.35
C LEU A 79 25.96 3.91 9.19
N LYS A 80 26.88 3.56 8.29
CA LYS A 80 27.22 2.15 8.00
C LYS A 80 27.86 1.43 9.18
N ALA A 81 28.72 2.13 9.91
CA ALA A 81 29.45 1.56 11.04
C ALA A 81 28.58 1.38 12.29
N SER A 82 27.47 2.12 12.38
CA SER A 82 26.52 2.05 13.47
C SER A 82 25.11 2.27 12.90
N PRO A 83 24.45 1.22 12.40
CA PRO A 83 23.13 1.31 11.77
C PRO A 83 22.05 1.93 12.67
N GLU A 84 22.28 1.95 13.99
CA GLU A 84 21.42 2.60 14.98
C GLU A 84 21.49 4.13 14.94
N PHE A 85 22.48 4.72 14.28
CA PHE A 85 22.65 6.18 14.16
C PHE A 85 22.30 6.66 12.75
N GLY A 86 21.45 7.67 12.68
CA GLY A 86 20.93 8.20 11.44
C GLY A 86 20.24 9.54 11.60
N GLY A 87 19.53 9.98 10.57
CA GLY A 87 18.78 11.23 10.60
C GLY A 87 18.35 11.74 9.25
N TYR A 88 17.66 12.88 9.25
CA TYR A 88 17.21 13.57 8.05
C TYR A 88 18.00 14.86 7.83
N GLY A 89 18.48 15.08 6.61
CA GLY A 89 19.35 16.22 6.30
C GLY A 89 18.92 17.05 5.10
N LYS A 90 19.20 18.36 5.16
CA LYS A 90 18.92 19.33 4.09
C LYS A 90 19.93 20.48 4.06
N LEU A 91 20.37 20.86 2.86
CA LEU A 91 21.30 21.98 2.66
C LEU A 91 20.57 23.34 2.72
N LEU A 92 21.20 24.32 3.35
CA LEU A 92 20.76 25.71 3.42
C LEU A 92 21.40 26.57 2.32
N SER A 93 20.77 27.70 2.00
CA SER A 93 21.27 28.66 0.99
C SER A 93 22.62 29.30 1.35
N ASN A 94 22.98 29.36 2.63
CA ASN A 94 24.29 29.84 3.12
C ASN A 94 25.38 28.75 3.19
N GLY A 95 25.14 27.58 2.60
CA GLY A 95 26.06 26.45 2.62
C GLY A 95 26.10 25.65 3.92
N GLY A 96 25.30 26.03 4.93
CA GLY A 96 25.06 25.23 6.14
C GLY A 96 24.23 23.99 5.85
N PHE A 97 24.27 23.02 6.76
CA PHE A 97 23.55 21.75 6.60
C PHE A 97 22.76 21.42 7.85
N LEU A 98 21.42 21.43 7.74
CA LEU A 98 20.51 20.98 8.79
C LEU A 98 20.53 19.46 8.84
N PHE A 99 20.67 18.89 10.04
CA PHE A 99 20.64 17.45 10.26
C PHE A 99 19.86 17.12 11.53
N PHE A 100 18.69 16.49 11.39
CA PHE A 100 17.90 15.98 12.51
C PHE A 100 18.33 14.55 12.81
N SER A 101 19.19 14.38 13.81
CA SER A 101 19.83 13.10 14.12
C SER A 101 19.10 12.33 15.23
N HIS A 102 19.02 11.02 15.03
CA HIS A 102 18.51 10.06 16.00
C HIS A 102 19.52 8.95 16.27
N ASN A 103 19.46 8.40 17.47
CA ASN A 103 20.30 7.28 17.87
C ASN A 103 19.45 6.21 18.56
N LEU A 104 19.17 5.12 17.85
CA LEU A 104 18.36 4.01 18.33
C LEU A 104 18.97 3.36 19.60
N SER A 105 20.29 3.46 19.80
CA SER A 105 20.93 2.98 21.05
C SER A 105 20.50 3.75 22.31
N PHE A 106 19.83 4.89 22.17
CA PHE A 106 19.29 5.66 23.29
C PHE A 106 17.95 5.10 23.78
N PHE A 107 17.36 4.17 23.03
CA PHE A 107 16.10 3.53 23.32
C PHE A 107 16.31 2.13 23.87
N ASN A 108 15.57 1.78 24.92
CA ASN A 108 15.51 0.40 25.36
C ASN A 108 14.43 -0.32 24.54
N THR A 109 14.83 -0.99 23.44
CA THR A 109 13.91 -1.66 22.50
C THR A 109 12.99 -2.70 23.14
N GLN A 110 13.29 -3.18 24.35
CA GLN A 110 12.43 -4.12 25.11
C GLN A 110 11.35 -3.42 25.94
N GLN A 111 11.40 -2.09 26.07
CA GLN A 111 10.52 -1.29 26.94
C GLN A 111 9.88 -0.09 26.23
N ILE A 112 10.10 0.07 24.92
CA ILE A 112 9.48 1.15 24.15
C ILE A 112 7.96 0.92 24.13
N SER A 113 7.21 1.91 24.60
CA SER A 113 5.75 1.95 24.51
C SER A 113 5.27 2.24 23.08
N GLN A 114 4.03 1.87 22.75
CA GLN A 114 3.44 2.22 21.45
C GLN A 114 3.39 3.75 21.22
N GLU A 115 3.17 4.52 22.29
CA GLU A 115 3.16 5.98 22.26
C GLU A 115 4.53 6.54 21.86
N GLU A 116 5.62 6.00 22.43
CA GLU A 116 6.98 6.37 22.05
C GLU A 116 7.26 6.02 20.57
N ILE A 117 6.83 4.85 20.06
CA ILE A 117 7.00 4.50 18.64
C ILE A 117 6.30 5.49 17.71
N ALA A 118 5.10 5.95 18.09
CA ALA A 118 4.33 6.90 17.30
C ALA A 118 4.88 8.34 17.39
N LEU A 119 5.48 8.69 18.52
CA LEU A 119 5.98 10.05 18.78
C LEU A 119 7.15 10.44 17.88
N TYR A 120 8.16 9.58 17.72
CA TYR A 120 9.40 9.98 17.01
C TYR A 120 9.16 10.35 15.55
N PRO A 121 8.41 9.57 14.75
CA PRO A 121 8.00 9.99 13.42
C PRO A 121 7.25 11.33 13.41
N TYR A 122 6.39 11.58 14.41
CA TYR A 122 5.66 12.84 14.52
C TYR A 122 6.58 14.03 14.82
N VAL A 123 7.56 13.86 15.71
CA VAL A 123 8.58 14.88 16.01
C VAL A 123 9.43 15.17 14.78
N ASP A 124 9.82 14.15 14.02
CA ASP A 124 10.54 14.32 12.76
C ASP A 124 9.70 15.08 11.73
N ASP A 125 8.41 14.77 11.59
CA ASP A 125 7.51 15.50 10.69
C ASP A 125 7.35 16.98 11.09
N ILE A 126 7.19 17.30 12.39
CA ILE A 126 7.19 18.70 12.87
C ILE A 126 8.51 19.38 12.49
N ASN A 127 9.64 18.78 12.84
CA ASN A 127 10.97 19.35 12.64
C ASN A 127 11.21 19.64 11.14
N MET A 128 10.94 18.69 10.26
CA MET A 128 11.15 18.83 8.82
C MET A 128 10.20 19.85 8.20
N ASN A 129 8.90 19.82 8.54
CA ASN A 129 7.90 20.72 7.95
C ASN A 129 8.10 22.17 8.42
N CYS A 130 8.40 22.38 9.70
CA CYS A 130 8.75 23.71 10.20
C CYS A 130 10.07 24.20 9.59
N ALA A 131 11.11 23.37 9.51
CA ALA A 131 12.38 23.77 8.90
C ALA A 131 12.22 24.13 7.42
N LEU A 132 11.37 23.41 6.68
CA LEU A 132 11.06 23.73 5.29
C LEU A 132 10.31 25.07 5.17
N ARG A 133 9.29 25.29 6.02
CA ARG A 133 8.51 26.53 6.04
C ARG A 133 9.40 27.76 6.24
N TYR A 134 10.41 27.66 7.11
CA TYR A 134 11.30 28.76 7.46
C TYR A 134 12.70 28.65 6.83
N ILE A 135 12.87 27.84 5.78
CA ILE A 135 14.18 27.46 5.24
C ILE A 135 15.01 28.67 4.78
N GLU A 136 14.37 29.66 4.15
CA GLU A 136 15.04 30.88 3.69
C GLU A 136 15.57 31.70 4.87
N LEU A 137 14.78 31.85 5.94
CA LEU A 137 15.21 32.54 7.16
C LEU A 137 16.34 31.80 7.86
N LEU A 138 16.26 30.46 7.96
CA LEU A 138 17.35 29.64 8.49
C LEU A 138 18.64 29.83 7.69
N GLY A 139 18.54 30.01 6.37
CA GLY A 139 19.65 30.36 5.48
C GLY A 139 20.25 31.76 5.75
N THR A 140 19.54 32.67 6.39
CA THR A 140 20.09 34.00 6.74
C THR A 140 20.87 34.03 8.05
N ILE A 141 20.77 32.98 8.87
CA ILE A 141 21.41 32.92 10.19
C ILE A 141 22.92 32.73 10.01
N SER A 142 23.70 33.74 10.36
CA SER A 142 25.15 33.74 10.11
C SER A 142 25.89 32.63 10.87
N ALA A 143 25.40 32.28 12.06
CA ALA A 143 25.93 31.19 12.88
C ALA A 143 25.84 29.80 12.21
N PHE A 144 24.96 29.63 11.22
CA PHE A 144 24.76 28.37 10.49
C PHE A 144 25.57 28.27 9.20
N GLY A 145 26.12 29.38 8.70
CA GLY A 145 26.80 29.42 7.40
C GLY A 145 27.99 28.46 7.32
N ASN A 146 28.00 27.59 6.30
CA ASN A 146 29.01 26.55 6.08
C ASN A 146 29.27 25.62 7.29
N LYS A 147 28.32 25.49 8.22
CA LYS A 147 28.42 24.62 9.38
C LYS A 147 27.39 23.50 9.37
N LEU A 148 27.72 22.40 10.05
CA LEU A 148 26.73 21.39 10.42
C LEU A 148 25.82 21.96 11.51
N VAL A 149 24.52 21.96 11.28
CA VAL A 149 23.50 22.33 12.25
C VAL A 149 22.75 21.05 12.64
N ASP A 150 23.23 20.40 13.70
CA ASP A 150 22.77 19.07 14.13
C ASP A 150 21.77 19.18 15.28
N PHE A 151 20.64 18.49 15.17
CA PHE A 151 19.60 18.40 16.19
C PHE A 151 19.50 16.95 16.65
N LEU A 152 20.15 16.65 17.78
CA LEU A 152 20.16 15.33 18.38
C LEU A 152 19.03 15.19 19.41
N ILE A 153 18.08 14.31 19.13
CA ILE A 153 17.04 13.95 20.09
C ILE A 153 17.59 13.01 21.17
N LEU A 154 17.21 13.26 22.42
CA LEU A 154 17.59 12.47 23.58
C LEU A 154 16.35 11.92 24.28
N THR A 155 16.39 10.66 24.70
CA THR A 155 15.38 10.13 25.60
C THR A 155 15.49 10.79 26.99
N PRO A 156 14.38 10.97 27.73
CA PRO A 156 14.41 11.51 29.09
C PRO A 156 15.42 10.79 29.98
N GLN A 157 15.54 9.46 29.85
CA GLN A 157 16.50 8.66 30.59
C GLN A 157 17.96 9.01 30.24
N VAL A 158 18.30 9.13 28.95
CA VAL A 158 19.65 9.51 28.53
C VAL A 158 19.99 10.92 28.99
N ALA A 159 19.06 11.86 28.87
CA ALA A 159 19.25 13.24 29.34
C ALA A 159 19.53 13.30 30.85
N ARG A 160 18.77 12.58 31.68
CA ARG A 160 18.98 12.50 33.13
C ARG A 160 20.31 11.81 33.47
N CYS A 161 20.49 10.57 32.99
CA CYS A 161 21.56 9.70 33.47
C CYS A 161 22.93 9.99 32.86
N LYS A 162 22.99 10.38 31.58
CA LYS A 162 24.27 10.62 30.88
C LYS A 162 24.64 12.09 30.81
N MET A 163 23.67 12.99 30.90
CA MET A 163 23.90 14.44 30.73
C MET A 163 23.63 15.27 31.99
N GLY A 164 23.02 14.68 33.03
CA GLY A 164 22.73 15.38 34.28
C GLY A 164 21.67 16.47 34.15
N ILE A 165 20.79 16.36 33.14
CA ILE A 165 19.71 17.32 32.89
C ILE A 165 18.54 16.98 33.80
N ASP A 166 18.06 17.97 34.56
CA ASP A 166 16.80 17.88 35.30
C ASP A 166 15.62 18.04 34.34
N VAL A 167 15.28 16.94 33.66
CA VAL A 167 14.27 16.92 32.58
C VAL A 167 12.91 17.43 33.07
N ASP A 168 12.50 17.07 34.29
CA ASP A 168 11.16 17.40 34.80
C ASP A 168 11.02 18.90 35.06
N ALA A 169 12.04 19.52 35.66
CA ALA A 169 12.05 20.96 35.87
C ALA A 169 12.19 21.74 34.55
N ARG A 170 12.94 21.21 33.57
CA ARG A 170 13.19 21.87 32.29
C ARG A 170 12.04 21.77 31.30
N LEU A 171 11.23 20.72 31.36
CA LEU A 171 10.04 20.54 30.54
C LEU A 171 8.77 21.11 31.18
N LEU A 172 8.87 21.63 32.41
CA LEU A 172 7.76 22.31 33.06
C LEU A 172 7.29 23.48 32.18
N GLU A 173 6.03 23.42 31.77
CA GLU A 173 5.38 24.40 30.88
C GLU A 173 5.90 24.48 29.44
N ARG A 174 6.76 23.55 29.00
CA ARG A 174 7.36 23.53 27.65
C ARG A 174 7.02 22.27 26.87
N TYR A 175 7.02 22.36 25.55
CA TYR A 175 6.94 21.22 24.63
C TYR A 175 8.32 20.59 24.41
N VAL A 176 9.38 21.39 24.39
CA VAL A 176 10.75 20.91 24.19
C VAL A 176 11.74 21.73 25.00
N TYR A 177 12.73 21.04 25.54
CA TYR A 177 13.92 21.68 26.09
C TYR A 177 15.10 21.37 25.18
N SER A 178 15.83 22.40 24.78
CA SER A 178 17.06 22.25 24.02
C SER A 178 18.23 23.01 24.66
N GLU A 179 19.42 22.50 24.43
CA GLU A 179 20.68 23.18 24.73
C GLU A 179 21.57 23.18 23.49
N MET A 180 22.42 24.20 23.36
CA MET A 180 23.25 24.39 22.16
C MET A 180 24.73 24.35 22.49
N LEU A 181 25.47 23.59 21.69
CA LEU A 181 26.92 23.49 21.70
C LEU A 181 27.48 24.01 20.39
N VAL A 182 28.40 24.96 20.45
CA VAL A 182 28.98 25.57 19.24
C VAL A 182 30.48 25.31 19.19
N ASN A 183 30.95 24.91 18.01
CA ASN A 183 32.36 24.88 17.67
C ASN A 183 32.59 25.52 16.28
N GLU A 184 33.81 25.41 15.76
CA GLU A 184 34.19 26.02 14.47
C GLU A 184 33.43 25.41 13.28
N THR A 185 33.11 24.12 13.32
CA THR A 185 32.52 23.36 12.20
C THR A 185 31.03 23.04 12.36
N ALA A 186 30.48 23.19 13.56
CA ALA A 186 29.13 22.77 13.89
C ALA A 186 28.46 23.61 14.98
N VAL A 187 27.13 23.67 14.88
CA VAL A 187 26.18 24.09 15.91
C VAL A 187 25.32 22.87 16.22
N ARG A 188 25.36 22.37 17.46
CA ARG A 188 24.62 21.16 17.85
C ARG A 188 23.59 21.49 18.92
N PHE A 189 22.33 21.22 18.61
CA PHE A 189 21.22 21.25 19.54
C PHE A 189 21.02 19.85 20.09
N ARG A 190 21.04 19.70 21.41
CA ARG A 190 20.59 18.47 22.07
C ARG A 190 19.25 18.77 22.71
N TYR A 191 18.23 17.96 22.45
CA TYR A 191 16.89 18.27 22.91
C TYR A 191 16.13 17.06 23.45
N VAL A 192 15.19 17.33 24.35
CA VAL A 192 14.27 16.37 24.96
C VAL A 192 12.86 16.90 24.79
N VAL A 193 11.94 16.04 24.39
CA VAL A 193 10.54 16.39 24.13
C VAL A 193 9.68 16.07 25.35
N ASN A 194 8.72 16.94 25.65
CA ASN A 194 7.63 16.65 26.59
C ASN A 194 6.54 15.85 25.86
N GLU A 195 6.74 14.53 25.81
CA GLU A 195 5.94 13.59 25.00
C GLU A 195 4.44 13.72 25.27
N GLN A 196 4.05 13.65 26.54
CA GLN A 196 2.65 13.70 26.95
C GLN A 196 1.98 15.02 26.58
N ARG A 197 2.67 16.14 26.83
CA ARG A 197 2.13 17.47 26.53
C ARG A 197 2.03 17.71 25.03
N LEU A 198 3.09 17.40 24.28
CA LEU A 198 3.11 17.59 22.83
C LEU A 198 1.97 16.81 22.17
N LEU A 199 1.79 15.53 22.49
CA LEU A 199 0.70 14.73 21.91
C LEU A 199 -0.68 15.23 22.31
N SER A 200 -0.91 15.50 23.60
CA SER A 200 -2.23 15.93 24.09
C SER A 200 -2.66 17.30 23.55
N ASP A 201 -1.76 18.29 23.53
CA ASP A 201 -2.05 19.61 22.99
C ASP A 201 -2.19 19.57 21.46
N SER A 202 -1.37 18.76 20.76
CA SER A 202 -1.49 18.56 19.31
C SER A 202 -2.82 17.91 18.91
N LEU A 203 -3.35 16.97 19.69
CA LEU A 203 -4.63 16.31 19.41
C LEU A 203 -5.82 17.27 19.45
N VAL A 204 -5.76 18.30 20.32
CA VAL A 204 -6.84 19.27 20.49
C VAL A 204 -6.64 20.54 19.65
N SER A 205 -5.43 20.80 19.18
CA SER A 205 -5.13 21.99 18.37
C SER A 205 -5.77 21.91 16.99
N VAL A 206 -6.39 23.02 16.59
CA VAL A 206 -7.02 23.23 15.27
C VAL A 206 -6.14 24.02 14.29
N ASP A 207 -5.06 24.62 14.80
CA ASP A 207 -4.09 25.41 14.06
C ASP A 207 -2.65 24.97 14.41
N ARG A 208 -1.66 25.60 13.79
CA ARG A 208 -0.23 25.28 13.99
C ARG A 208 0.40 25.89 15.25
N HIS A 209 -0.40 26.31 16.23
CA HIS A 209 0.11 26.95 17.46
C HIS A 209 1.11 26.07 18.22
N VAL A 210 0.81 24.77 18.36
CA VAL A 210 1.66 23.80 19.08
C VAL A 210 3.00 23.63 18.37
N GLU A 211 2.98 23.39 17.05
CA GLU A 211 4.19 23.24 16.23
C GLU A 211 5.04 24.50 16.26
N CYS A 212 4.42 25.69 16.15
CA CYS A 212 5.14 26.97 16.21
C CYS A 212 5.81 27.21 17.57
N LEU A 213 5.13 26.92 18.68
CA LEU A 213 5.72 27.06 20.02
C LEU A 213 6.85 26.05 20.25
N TYR A 214 6.62 24.78 19.90
CA TYR A 214 7.64 23.74 19.93
C TYR A 214 8.90 24.18 19.15
N PHE A 215 8.73 24.69 17.93
CA PHE A 215 9.87 25.09 17.10
C PHE A 215 10.58 26.35 17.65
N CYS A 216 9.86 27.29 18.25
CA CYS A 216 10.46 28.43 18.96
C CYS A 216 11.31 28.00 20.15
N GLU A 217 10.83 27.04 20.94
CA GLU A 217 11.52 26.47 22.10
C GLU A 217 12.76 25.69 21.67
N LEU A 218 12.68 24.91 20.59
CA LEU A 218 13.80 24.16 20.02
C LEU A 218 14.99 25.07 19.68
N PHE A 219 14.71 26.26 19.11
CA PHE A 219 15.73 27.24 18.72
C PHE A 219 16.06 28.27 19.81
N GLU A 220 15.43 28.24 20.98
CA GLU A 220 15.63 29.22 22.06
C GLU A 220 17.11 29.47 22.41
N PRO A 221 17.99 28.45 22.50
CA PRO A 221 19.40 28.67 22.82
C PRO A 221 20.14 29.59 21.83
N LEU A 222 19.68 29.69 20.58
CA LEU A 222 20.27 30.55 19.56
C LEU A 222 20.28 32.03 19.97
N ALA A 223 19.34 32.44 20.84
CA ALA A 223 19.26 33.80 21.36
C ALA A 223 20.56 34.28 22.03
N SER A 224 21.37 33.37 22.57
CA SER A 224 22.64 33.71 23.24
C SER A 224 23.80 34.02 22.28
N ILE A 225 23.73 33.54 21.03
CA ILE A 225 24.84 33.64 20.05
C ILE A 225 24.46 34.50 18.86
N GLU A 226 23.23 34.37 18.36
CA GLU A 226 22.70 35.16 17.26
C GLU A 226 21.34 35.81 17.64
N PRO A 227 21.32 36.78 18.59
CA PRO A 227 20.07 37.32 19.13
C PRO A 227 19.15 37.91 18.06
N ARG A 228 19.72 38.60 17.07
CA ARG A 228 18.96 39.23 15.98
C ARG A 228 18.36 38.18 15.04
N GLY A 229 19.13 37.17 14.65
CA GLY A 229 18.67 36.09 13.79
C GLY A 229 17.57 35.27 14.46
N TYR A 230 17.75 34.94 15.75
CA TYR A 230 16.72 34.26 16.54
C TYR A 230 15.44 35.08 16.64
N GLN A 231 15.53 36.39 16.94
CA GLN A 231 14.34 37.24 17.05
C GLN A 231 13.54 37.30 15.74
N MET A 232 14.23 37.46 14.60
CA MET A 232 13.59 37.46 13.28
C MET A 232 12.91 36.12 12.97
N LEU A 233 13.58 35.00 13.26
CA LEU A 233 13.01 33.66 13.09
C LEU A 233 11.77 33.49 13.98
N ARG A 234 11.86 33.86 15.25
CA ARG A 234 10.77 33.76 16.23
C ARG A 234 9.55 34.61 15.83
N GLU A 235 9.76 35.84 15.37
CA GLU A 235 8.67 36.70 14.89
C GLU A 235 7.96 36.08 13.69
N SER A 236 8.71 35.51 12.75
CA SER A 236 8.13 34.81 11.60
C SER A 236 7.36 33.55 12.00
N ILE A 237 7.87 32.77 12.95
CA ILE A 237 7.19 31.57 13.44
C ILE A 237 5.87 31.94 14.14
N LEU A 238 5.89 32.97 14.98
CA LEU A 238 4.72 33.38 15.75
C LEU A 238 3.65 34.08 14.90
N ALA A 239 4.01 34.64 13.75
CA ALA A 239 3.04 35.20 12.79
C ALA A 239 2.16 34.11 12.16
N ASP A 240 2.64 32.88 12.10
CA ASP A 240 2.01 31.76 11.43
C ASP A 240 1.11 30.91 12.35
N VAL A 241 1.01 31.21 13.65
CA VAL A 241 0.33 30.34 14.64
C VAL A 241 -1.11 29.95 14.29
N SER A 242 -1.87 30.84 13.64
CA SER A 242 -3.28 30.61 13.27
C SER A 242 -3.45 29.92 11.91
N MET A 243 -2.36 29.59 11.23
CA MET A 243 -2.39 28.90 9.93
C MET A 243 -2.71 27.41 10.12
N PRO A 244 -3.14 26.70 9.05
CA PRO A 244 -3.38 25.25 9.10
C PRO A 244 -2.17 24.47 9.61
N LYS A 245 -2.37 23.29 10.19
CA LYS A 245 -1.30 22.51 10.82
C LYS A 245 -0.20 22.12 9.83
N LEU A 246 1.01 21.94 10.34
CA LEU A 246 2.14 21.40 9.56
C LEU A 246 2.40 19.92 9.88
N ALA A 247 1.93 19.43 11.03
CA ALA A 247 1.90 18.02 11.35
C ALA A 247 0.70 17.76 12.28
N ASP A 248 0.01 16.64 12.09
CA ASP A 248 -1.18 16.32 12.86
C ASP A 248 -1.11 14.91 13.47
N VAL A 249 -1.84 14.72 14.55
CA VAL A 249 -1.97 13.45 15.28
C VAL A 249 -3.44 13.15 15.44
N ARG A 250 -3.80 11.88 15.26
CA ARG A 250 -5.14 11.36 15.50
C ARG A 250 -5.06 10.11 16.35
N THR A 251 -6.08 9.89 17.18
CA THR A 251 -6.28 8.64 17.91
C THR A 251 -7.11 7.70 17.05
N ILE A 252 -6.64 6.47 16.89
CA ILE A 252 -7.34 5.42 16.15
C ILE A 252 -7.69 4.31 17.14
N GLU A 253 -8.96 3.94 17.21
CA GLU A 253 -9.39 2.77 17.98
C GLU A 253 -9.12 1.50 17.16
N LEU A 254 -8.41 0.55 17.76
CA LEU A 254 -8.14 -0.76 17.15
C LEU A 254 -9.02 -1.82 17.82
N ASP A 255 -9.74 -2.57 16.99
CA ASP A 255 -10.57 -3.71 17.37
C ASP A 255 -9.77 -5.03 17.43
N TYR A 256 -8.45 -4.96 17.48
CA TYR A 256 -7.53 -6.10 17.54
C TYR A 256 -6.27 -5.76 18.34
N TYR A 257 -5.60 -6.79 18.85
CA TYR A 257 -4.31 -6.66 19.51
C TYR A 257 -3.18 -6.52 18.49
N VAL A 258 -2.28 -5.59 18.77
CA VAL A 258 -1.00 -5.45 18.08
C VAL A 258 0.08 -5.18 19.11
N SER A 259 1.19 -5.87 18.99
CA SER A 259 2.40 -5.65 19.77
C SER A 259 3.30 -4.63 19.07
N ALA A 260 4.05 -3.89 19.88
CA ALA A 260 5.05 -2.95 19.38
C ALA A 260 6.26 -3.69 18.79
N VAL A 261 6.65 -3.30 17.56
CA VAL A 261 7.86 -3.64 16.78
C VAL A 261 7.73 -4.79 15.75
N PRO A 262 7.55 -4.42 14.48
CA PRO A 262 8.12 -5.13 13.33
C PRO A 262 9.52 -4.61 12.99
N CYS A 263 10.44 -5.52 12.62
CA CYS A 263 11.71 -5.15 12.01
C CYS A 263 11.50 -4.91 10.51
N PRO A 264 11.94 -3.78 9.92
CA PRO A 264 11.82 -3.56 8.49
C PRO A 264 12.63 -4.60 7.72
N TYR A 265 11.98 -5.30 6.79
CA TYR A 265 12.64 -6.10 5.77
C TYR A 265 13.61 -5.20 4.97
N ARG A 266 14.90 -5.52 5.03
CA ARG A 266 15.96 -4.79 4.31
C ARG A 266 16.54 -5.67 3.21
N VAL A 267 16.43 -5.18 1.98
CA VAL A 267 17.02 -5.81 0.81
C VAL A 267 18.54 -5.61 0.83
N ASP A 268 19.29 -6.69 1.01
CA ASP A 268 20.73 -6.70 0.79
C ASP A 268 21.02 -6.90 -0.71
N ARG A 269 21.74 -5.94 -1.34
CA ARG A 269 22.15 -6.02 -2.75
C ARG A 269 22.97 -7.28 -3.06
N LYS A 270 23.76 -7.77 -2.10
CA LYS A 270 24.53 -9.01 -2.23
C LYS A 270 23.60 -10.21 -2.39
N LEU A 271 22.62 -10.33 -1.49
CA LEU A 271 21.65 -11.42 -1.50
C LEU A 271 20.76 -11.37 -2.73
N LEU A 272 20.35 -10.17 -3.15
CA LEU A 272 19.62 -10.00 -4.40
C LEU A 272 20.42 -10.53 -5.61
N ALA A 273 21.72 -10.22 -5.68
CA ALA A 273 22.56 -10.71 -6.77
C ALA A 273 22.77 -12.23 -6.73
N ILE A 274 22.84 -12.84 -5.53
CA ILE A 274 22.86 -14.31 -5.36
C ILE A 274 21.60 -14.93 -5.96
N VAL A 275 20.42 -14.46 -5.55
CA VAL A 275 19.12 -14.97 -6.02
C VAL A 275 18.98 -14.78 -7.54
N GLN A 276 19.34 -13.60 -8.06
CA GLN A 276 19.29 -13.33 -9.50
C GLN A 276 20.19 -14.27 -10.30
N LYS A 277 21.36 -14.60 -9.77
CA LYS A 277 22.29 -15.52 -10.43
C LYS A 277 21.72 -16.93 -10.55
N GLU A 278 21.08 -17.42 -9.50
CA GLU A 278 20.46 -18.75 -9.52
C GLU A 278 19.28 -18.80 -10.50
N ILE A 279 18.43 -17.78 -10.51
CA ILE A 279 17.35 -17.65 -11.50
C ILE A 279 17.92 -17.60 -12.91
N ALA A 280 19.02 -16.86 -13.13
CA ALA A 280 19.67 -16.79 -14.43
C ALA A 280 20.21 -18.16 -14.88
N GLN A 281 20.81 -18.94 -13.98
CA GLN A 281 21.29 -20.29 -14.27
C GLN A 281 20.14 -21.22 -14.67
N ILE A 282 18.98 -21.09 -14.01
CA ILE A 282 17.78 -21.83 -14.36
C ILE A 282 17.29 -21.41 -15.75
N CYS A 283 17.21 -20.11 -16.02
CA CYS A 283 16.85 -19.56 -17.33
C CYS A 283 17.75 -20.11 -18.44
N PHE A 284 19.06 -20.06 -18.25
CA PHE A 284 20.04 -20.65 -19.17
C PHE A 284 19.82 -22.15 -19.38
N GLY A 285 19.57 -22.90 -18.31
CA GLY A 285 19.33 -24.34 -18.34
C GLY A 285 18.09 -24.76 -19.14
N THR A 286 17.10 -23.87 -19.29
CA THR A 286 15.91 -24.13 -20.12
C THR A 286 16.13 -23.97 -21.63
N GLY A 287 17.29 -23.44 -22.05
CA GLY A 287 17.58 -23.19 -23.47
C GLY A 287 16.83 -22.00 -24.05
N MET A 288 16.32 -21.10 -23.21
CA MET A 288 15.64 -19.88 -23.63
C MET A 288 16.58 -18.97 -24.44
N GLY A 289 16.02 -18.25 -25.41
CA GLY A 289 16.76 -17.24 -26.16
C GLY A 289 17.05 -15.99 -25.33
N ILE A 290 18.03 -15.22 -25.77
CA ILE A 290 18.27 -13.85 -25.27
C ILE A 290 17.29 -12.92 -25.99
N GLY A 291 16.72 -11.95 -25.28
CA GLY A 291 15.87 -10.93 -25.90
C GLY A 291 14.79 -10.38 -25.00
N ILE A 292 13.86 -9.68 -25.63
CA ILE A 292 12.68 -9.09 -25.02
C ILE A 292 11.48 -9.91 -25.45
N TYR A 293 10.72 -10.40 -24.48
CA TYR A 293 9.51 -11.17 -24.68
C TYR A 293 8.29 -10.35 -24.25
N THR A 294 7.21 -10.41 -25.02
CA THR A 294 5.94 -9.73 -24.71
C THR A 294 4.76 -10.67 -24.92
N GLY A 295 3.61 -10.35 -24.31
CA GLY A 295 2.37 -11.13 -24.45
C GLY A 295 2.56 -12.65 -24.30
N ILE A 296 1.98 -13.42 -25.22
CA ILE A 296 2.01 -14.89 -25.19
C ILE A 296 3.46 -15.44 -25.17
N GLU A 297 4.42 -14.77 -25.80
CA GLU A 297 5.82 -15.21 -25.79
C GLU A 297 6.45 -15.09 -24.40
N ALA A 298 6.18 -13.98 -23.69
CA ALA A 298 6.62 -13.80 -22.30
C ALA A 298 5.97 -14.80 -21.37
N ASN A 299 4.65 -15.03 -21.52
CA ASN A 299 3.93 -16.05 -20.75
C ASN A 299 4.60 -17.42 -20.93
N LYS A 300 4.80 -17.85 -22.17
CA LYS A 300 5.42 -19.15 -22.46
C LYS A 300 6.83 -19.25 -21.86
N ALA A 301 7.66 -18.24 -22.09
CA ALA A 301 9.04 -18.21 -21.58
C ALA A 301 9.06 -18.42 -20.05
N ILE A 302 8.26 -17.67 -19.31
CA ILE A 302 8.23 -17.77 -17.84
C ILE A 302 7.69 -19.14 -17.40
N ARG A 303 6.65 -19.67 -18.06
CA ARG A 303 6.07 -20.98 -17.75
C ARG A 303 7.05 -22.13 -18.01
N ASP A 304 7.92 -22.02 -19.01
CA ASP A 304 8.94 -23.04 -19.32
C ASP A 304 10.01 -23.16 -18.22
N MET A 305 10.26 -22.09 -17.44
CA MET A 305 11.20 -22.10 -16.30
C MET A 305 10.55 -22.44 -14.96
N GLN A 306 9.23 -22.37 -14.87
CA GLN A 306 8.48 -22.35 -13.61
C GLN A 306 8.81 -23.54 -12.70
N ASP A 307 8.79 -24.76 -13.23
CA ASP A 307 9.01 -25.96 -12.41
C ASP A 307 10.42 -26.01 -11.81
N ALA A 308 11.43 -25.57 -12.56
CA ALA A 308 12.82 -25.54 -12.09
C ALA A 308 13.03 -24.46 -11.03
N LEU A 309 12.41 -23.29 -11.22
CA LEU A 309 12.40 -22.20 -10.26
C LEU A 309 11.77 -22.62 -8.93
N ILE A 310 10.63 -23.31 -8.98
CA ILE A 310 9.91 -23.76 -7.80
C ILE A 310 10.70 -24.82 -7.05
N ARG A 311 11.26 -25.82 -7.74
CA ARG A 311 12.10 -26.84 -7.08
C ARG A 311 13.30 -26.22 -6.37
N CYS A 312 14.00 -25.29 -7.04
CA CYS A 312 15.14 -24.60 -6.44
C CYS A 312 14.74 -23.83 -5.16
N PHE A 313 13.59 -23.16 -5.19
CA PHE A 313 13.05 -22.47 -4.01
C PHE A 313 12.68 -23.43 -2.89
N GLU A 314 11.95 -24.51 -3.20
CA GLU A 314 11.54 -25.52 -2.23
C GLU A 314 12.75 -26.17 -1.54
N GLU A 315 13.80 -26.51 -2.30
CA GLU A 315 15.07 -27.05 -1.76
C GLU A 315 15.76 -26.09 -0.78
N LYS A 316 15.58 -24.77 -0.92
CA LYS A 316 16.11 -23.79 0.05
C LYS A 316 15.23 -23.72 1.29
N VAL A 317 13.92 -23.71 1.11
CA VAL A 317 12.95 -23.69 2.20
C VAL A 317 13.06 -24.95 3.07
N GLU A 318 13.33 -26.11 2.47
CA GLU A 318 13.52 -27.39 3.16
C GLU A 318 14.70 -27.40 4.14
N LYS A 319 15.72 -26.55 3.94
CA LYS A 319 16.92 -26.50 4.79
C LYS A 319 16.69 -25.84 6.13
N VAL A 320 15.60 -25.10 6.32
CA VAL A 320 15.39 -24.23 7.49
C VAL A 320 14.32 -24.80 8.41
N ASP A 321 14.50 -24.62 9.74
CA ASP A 321 13.50 -25.04 10.73
C ASP A 321 12.13 -24.40 10.46
N TRP A 322 11.13 -25.26 10.29
CA TRP A 322 9.85 -24.85 9.74
C TRP A 322 8.94 -24.13 10.73
N VAL A 323 9.02 -24.48 12.02
CA VAL A 323 8.23 -23.83 13.08
C VAL A 323 8.76 -22.43 13.34
N THR A 324 10.08 -22.31 13.52
CA THR A 324 10.75 -21.00 13.69
C THR A 324 10.50 -20.10 12.49
N LEU A 325 10.63 -20.64 11.27
CA LEU A 325 10.34 -19.90 10.05
C LEU A 325 8.87 -19.47 9.99
N HIS A 326 7.91 -20.35 10.35
CA HIS A 326 6.50 -20.00 10.36
C HIS A 326 6.18 -18.87 11.33
N VAL A 327 6.66 -18.95 12.58
CA VAL A 327 6.42 -17.91 13.60
C VAL A 327 7.00 -16.56 13.18
N VAL A 328 8.19 -16.55 12.57
CA VAL A 328 8.81 -15.31 12.05
C VAL A 328 7.99 -14.74 10.90
N LEU A 329 7.60 -15.56 9.93
CA LEU A 329 6.82 -15.10 8.77
C LEU A 329 5.42 -14.65 9.16
N LEU A 330 4.77 -15.31 10.12
CA LEU A 330 3.47 -14.93 10.65
C LEU A 330 3.53 -13.57 11.34
N SER A 331 4.58 -13.32 12.13
CA SER A 331 4.86 -12.02 12.75
C SER A 331 5.05 -10.92 11.68
N MET A 332 5.81 -11.19 10.62
CA MET A 332 5.99 -10.25 9.50
C MET A 332 4.69 -10.00 8.73
N TYR A 333 3.92 -11.05 8.44
CA TYR A 333 2.64 -10.95 7.73
C TYR A 333 1.64 -10.12 8.53
N ALA A 334 1.51 -10.39 9.83
CA ALA A 334 0.65 -9.65 10.76
C ALA A 334 1.01 -8.16 10.82
N SER A 335 2.31 -7.86 10.81
CA SER A 335 2.81 -6.49 10.79
C SER A 335 2.43 -5.76 9.51
N SER A 336 2.62 -6.39 8.33
CA SER A 336 2.19 -5.82 7.06
C SER A 336 0.67 -5.64 6.96
N CYS A 337 -0.13 -6.53 7.56
CA CYS A 337 -1.58 -6.34 7.70
C CYS A 337 -1.91 -5.08 8.51
N HIS A 338 -1.29 -4.92 9.68
CA HIS A 338 -1.44 -3.76 10.54
C HIS A 338 -1.05 -2.46 9.80
N ASP A 339 0.15 -2.43 9.21
CA ASP A 339 0.67 -1.25 8.53
C ASP A 339 -0.21 -0.87 7.32
N MET A 340 -0.69 -1.85 6.54
CA MET A 340 -1.64 -1.61 5.46
C MET A 340 -2.94 -0.94 5.96
N HIS A 341 -3.48 -1.40 7.10
CA HIS A 341 -4.66 -0.79 7.71
C HIS A 341 -4.38 0.63 8.19
N ILE A 342 -3.30 0.85 8.92
CA ILE A 342 -2.91 2.17 9.44
C ILE A 342 -2.66 3.16 8.30
N HIS A 343 -1.99 2.75 7.22
CA HIS A 343 -1.77 3.62 6.06
C HIS A 343 -3.08 3.95 5.34
N ARG A 344 -4.09 3.06 5.34
CA ARG A 344 -5.41 3.42 4.79
C ARG A 344 -6.06 4.50 5.64
N VAL A 345 -6.10 4.32 6.96
CA VAL A 345 -6.69 5.32 7.88
C VAL A 345 -5.98 6.66 7.77
N ARG A 346 -4.64 6.67 7.73
CA ARG A 346 -3.84 7.91 7.55
C ARG A 346 -4.13 8.66 6.26
N TYR A 347 -4.58 8.00 5.20
CA TYR A 347 -4.86 8.69 3.93
C TYR A 347 -6.13 9.57 4.02
N ASP A 348 -7.10 9.13 4.83
CA ASP A 348 -8.47 9.66 4.86
C ASP A 348 -8.70 10.65 6.03
N GLU A 349 -8.00 10.51 7.16
CA GLU A 349 -8.34 11.16 8.45
C GLU A 349 -7.80 12.59 8.69
N PHE A 350 -7.00 13.15 7.78
CA PHE A 350 -6.36 14.47 7.98
C PHE A 350 -6.95 15.55 7.07
N ASP A 351 -7.52 16.58 7.69
CA ASP A 351 -8.20 17.72 7.06
C ASP A 351 -7.72 19.10 7.57
N LEU A 352 -7.06 19.14 8.73
CA LEU A 352 -6.53 20.37 9.34
C LEU A 352 -5.12 20.76 8.87
N VAL A 353 -4.48 19.89 8.08
CA VAL A 353 -3.11 20.08 7.60
C VAL A 353 -3.12 20.96 6.34
N ASP A 354 -2.10 21.81 6.22
CA ASP A 354 -1.84 22.61 5.01
C ASP A 354 -1.91 21.73 3.74
N SER A 355 -2.59 22.21 2.69
CA SER A 355 -2.89 21.40 1.51
C SER A 355 -1.65 20.88 0.78
N GLU A 356 -0.56 21.65 0.74
CA GLU A 356 0.68 21.19 0.10
C GLU A 356 1.32 20.06 0.89
N VAL A 357 1.37 20.22 2.23
CA VAL A 357 1.90 19.20 3.15
C VAL A 357 1.03 17.94 3.11
N LEU A 358 -0.30 18.10 3.12
CA LEU A 358 -1.27 17.01 3.07
C LEU A 358 -1.14 16.19 1.78
N ASN A 359 -1.03 16.85 0.62
CA ASN A 359 -0.86 16.16 -0.66
C ASN A 359 0.44 15.33 -0.69
N ALA A 360 1.55 15.92 -0.23
CA ALA A 360 2.83 15.21 -0.17
C ALA A 360 2.79 14.05 0.85
N CYS A 361 2.07 14.20 1.97
CA CYS A 361 1.83 13.12 2.94
C CYS A 361 0.98 11.98 2.33
N ARG A 362 -0.06 12.31 1.55
CA ARG A 362 -0.91 11.34 0.87
C ARG A 362 -0.16 10.50 -0.16
N GLU A 363 0.70 11.11 -0.97
CA GLU A 363 1.54 10.38 -1.94
C GLU A 363 2.49 9.40 -1.22
N ARG A 364 3.19 9.86 -0.18
CA ARG A 364 4.05 8.99 0.65
C ARG A 364 3.26 7.85 1.31
N THR A 365 2.08 8.15 1.84
CA THR A 365 1.22 7.15 2.49
C THR A 365 0.74 6.11 1.50
N LEU A 366 0.42 6.51 0.27
CA LEU A 366 0.08 5.61 -0.83
C LEU A 366 1.25 4.66 -1.17
N GLU A 367 2.47 5.18 -1.30
CA GLU A 367 3.66 4.35 -1.57
C GLU A 367 3.90 3.31 -0.48
N LEU A 368 3.82 3.71 0.79
CA LEU A 368 3.98 2.82 1.95
C LEU A 368 2.90 1.74 1.96
N ARG A 369 1.63 2.11 1.77
CA ARG A 369 0.52 1.15 1.70
C ARG A 369 0.71 0.14 0.58
N GLU A 370 1.14 0.58 -0.60
CA GLU A 370 1.32 -0.30 -1.75
C GLU A 370 2.53 -1.23 -1.58
N ARG A 371 3.57 -0.79 -0.87
CA ARG A 371 4.65 -1.67 -0.44
C ARG A 371 4.14 -2.80 0.46
N GLU A 372 3.34 -2.48 1.48
CA GLU A 372 2.76 -3.48 2.38
C GLU A 372 1.80 -4.43 1.66
N LYS A 373 0.98 -3.90 0.75
CA LYS A 373 0.10 -4.71 -0.11
C LYS A 373 0.88 -5.69 -1.00
N ASN A 374 2.05 -5.29 -1.51
CA ASN A 374 2.86 -6.13 -2.39
C ASN A 374 3.66 -7.20 -1.64
N ILE A 375 4.03 -6.97 -0.38
CA ILE A 375 4.79 -7.95 0.42
C ILE A 375 3.89 -9.07 0.99
N LEU A 376 2.61 -8.79 1.27
CA LEU A 376 1.67 -9.80 1.78
C LEU A 376 1.62 -11.10 0.93
N PRO A 377 1.42 -11.07 -0.40
CA PRO A 377 1.41 -12.31 -1.19
C PRO A 377 2.79 -13.00 -1.27
N VAL A 378 3.89 -12.26 -1.12
CA VAL A 378 5.25 -12.83 -1.05
C VAL A 378 5.43 -13.65 0.22
N LEU A 379 5.00 -13.08 1.36
CA LEU A 379 5.01 -13.76 2.65
C LEU A 379 4.04 -14.95 2.65
N GLN A 380 2.86 -14.80 2.06
CA GLN A 380 1.90 -15.89 1.92
C GLN A 380 2.48 -17.06 1.12
N LEU A 381 3.10 -16.81 -0.05
CA LEU A 381 3.73 -17.85 -0.85
C LEU A 381 4.79 -18.61 -0.03
N LEU A 382 5.63 -17.89 0.72
CA LEU A 382 6.67 -18.50 1.54
C LEU A 382 6.11 -19.24 2.77
N ILE A 383 5.06 -18.73 3.43
CA ILE A 383 4.36 -19.43 4.51
C ILE A 383 3.76 -20.74 3.98
N GLU A 384 3.00 -20.68 2.89
CA GLU A 384 2.36 -21.87 2.33
C GLU A 384 3.39 -22.88 1.80
N THR A 385 4.49 -22.42 1.21
CA THR A 385 5.59 -23.30 0.80
C THR A 385 6.25 -23.96 2.01
N ASN A 386 6.55 -23.18 3.06
CA ASN A 386 7.12 -23.69 4.30
C ASN A 386 6.26 -24.79 4.94
N LEU A 387 4.94 -24.61 4.93
CA LEU A 387 3.97 -25.54 5.51
C LEU A 387 3.70 -26.76 4.62
N ALA A 388 3.85 -26.66 3.30
CA ALA A 388 3.58 -27.77 2.38
C ALA A 388 4.72 -28.80 2.27
N LEU A 389 5.92 -28.46 2.76
CA LEU A 389 7.13 -29.26 2.60
C LEU A 389 7.39 -30.16 3.81
N SER A 390 7.86 -31.38 3.54
CA SER A 390 8.26 -32.34 4.57
C SER A 390 9.78 -32.29 4.77
N ARG A 391 10.26 -32.33 6.03
CA ARG A 391 11.69 -32.18 6.37
C ARG A 391 12.14 -33.24 7.37
N SER A 392 13.44 -33.58 7.37
CA SER A 392 14.06 -34.53 8.30
C SER A 392 15.13 -33.93 9.20
N GLU A 393 15.96 -33.02 8.69
CA GLU A 393 16.99 -32.27 9.43
C GLU A 393 17.01 -30.83 8.91
N THR A 394 17.17 -29.85 9.80
CA THR A 394 17.07 -28.42 9.45
C THR A 394 18.11 -27.58 10.15
N ASP A 395 18.63 -26.59 9.45
CA ASP A 395 19.50 -25.54 9.98
C ASP A 395 18.70 -24.51 10.79
N PRO A 396 19.30 -23.89 11.83
CA PRO A 396 18.72 -22.74 12.49
C PRO A 396 18.48 -21.58 11.52
N LEU A 397 17.36 -20.87 11.68
CA LEU A 397 17.04 -19.71 10.88
C LEU A 397 18.04 -18.56 11.14
N SER A 398 18.79 -18.17 10.11
CA SER A 398 19.63 -16.97 10.12
C SER A 398 18.92 -15.78 9.44
N SER A 399 19.34 -14.55 9.74
CA SER A 399 18.82 -13.35 9.06
C SER A 399 19.17 -13.32 7.56
N GLU A 400 20.33 -13.86 7.18
CA GLU A 400 20.77 -13.98 5.78
C GLU A 400 19.83 -14.96 5.03
N SER A 401 19.60 -16.14 5.60
CA SER A 401 18.69 -17.16 5.03
C SER A 401 17.25 -16.66 4.93
N LEU A 402 16.73 -15.97 5.96
CA LEU A 402 15.40 -15.38 5.91
C LEU A 402 15.27 -14.38 4.76
N SER A 403 16.25 -13.47 4.63
CA SER A 403 16.26 -12.43 3.61
C SER A 403 16.36 -13.04 2.21
N GLU A 404 17.20 -14.06 2.03
CA GLU A 404 17.32 -14.81 0.78
C GLU A 404 16.00 -15.47 0.37
N LEU A 405 15.31 -16.14 1.30
CA LEU A 405 14.02 -16.79 1.04
C LEU A 405 12.93 -15.80 0.64
N ILE A 406 12.85 -14.64 1.31
CA ILE A 406 11.87 -13.60 0.96
C ILE A 406 12.19 -13.02 -0.41
N LEU A 407 13.45 -12.71 -0.71
CA LEU A 407 13.87 -12.20 -2.03
C LEU A 407 13.57 -13.21 -3.15
N PHE A 408 13.80 -14.50 -2.90
CA PHE A 408 13.49 -15.54 -3.89
C PHE A 408 11.97 -15.64 -4.11
N SER A 409 11.17 -15.64 -3.04
CA SER A 409 9.71 -15.62 -3.11
C SER A 409 9.18 -14.40 -3.87
N GLU A 410 9.75 -13.21 -3.63
CA GLU A 410 9.41 -11.96 -4.32
C GLU A 410 9.65 -12.07 -5.83
N ARG A 411 10.81 -12.62 -6.22
CA ARG A 411 11.15 -12.82 -7.64
C ARG A 411 10.27 -13.86 -8.32
N LEU A 412 9.95 -14.96 -7.64
CA LEU A 412 8.99 -15.96 -8.15
C LEU A 412 7.63 -15.34 -8.41
N LEU A 413 7.10 -14.61 -7.43
CA LEU A 413 5.78 -14.00 -7.54
C LEU A 413 5.74 -12.97 -8.68
N LEU A 414 6.77 -12.13 -8.80
CA LEU A 414 6.89 -11.15 -9.90
C LEU A 414 6.84 -11.84 -11.27
N LEU A 415 7.60 -12.92 -11.45
CA LEU A 415 7.61 -13.69 -12.70
C LEU A 415 6.22 -14.30 -12.98
N PHE A 416 5.58 -14.92 -11.98
CA PHE A 416 4.27 -15.54 -12.17
C PHE A 416 3.17 -14.52 -12.47
N GLN A 417 3.17 -13.38 -11.80
CA GLN A 417 2.25 -12.28 -12.09
C GLN A 417 2.49 -11.71 -13.50
N CYS A 418 3.75 -11.55 -13.92
CA CYS A 418 4.08 -11.16 -15.29
C CYS A 418 3.52 -12.18 -16.29
N ALA A 419 3.70 -13.48 -16.04
CA ALA A 419 3.14 -14.52 -16.90
C ALA A 419 1.61 -14.42 -17.00
N ASP A 420 0.91 -14.20 -15.88
CA ASP A 420 -0.56 -14.07 -15.87
C ASP A 420 -1.06 -12.83 -16.60
N MET A 421 -0.41 -11.68 -16.41
CA MET A 421 -0.70 -10.45 -17.16
C MET A 421 -0.43 -10.59 -18.66
N CYS A 422 0.52 -11.44 -19.03
CA CYS A 422 0.88 -11.71 -20.42
C CYS A 422 0.04 -12.83 -21.06
N ALA A 423 -0.72 -13.61 -20.28
CA ALA A 423 -1.41 -14.81 -20.75
C ALA A 423 -2.50 -14.56 -21.81
N TYR A 424 -3.12 -13.37 -21.80
CA TYR A 424 -4.29 -13.07 -22.64
C TYR A 424 -4.07 -11.93 -23.64
N ASN A 425 -2.84 -11.43 -23.74
CA ASN A 425 -2.51 -10.26 -24.54
C ASN A 425 -1.75 -10.66 -25.82
N GLN A 426 -2.29 -10.26 -26.99
CA GLN A 426 -1.77 -10.70 -28.29
C GLN A 426 -0.68 -9.80 -28.87
N SER A 427 -0.53 -8.53 -28.44
CA SER A 427 0.50 -7.63 -29.00
C SER A 427 0.73 -6.30 -28.27
N GLN A 428 -0.10 -5.91 -27.30
CA GLN A 428 -0.04 -4.61 -26.61
C GLN A 428 0.08 -4.77 -25.09
N THR A 429 0.93 -5.68 -24.60
CA THR A 429 1.23 -5.71 -23.16
C THR A 429 2.07 -4.50 -22.79
N CYS A 430 1.72 -3.85 -21.69
CA CYS A 430 2.57 -2.82 -21.10
C CYS A 430 3.75 -3.38 -20.31
N LEU A 431 3.85 -4.71 -20.20
CA LEU A 431 4.96 -5.42 -19.55
C LEU A 431 5.86 -6.09 -20.57
N GLU A 432 7.16 -6.01 -20.32
CA GLU A 432 8.21 -6.66 -21.09
C GLU A 432 9.03 -7.58 -20.17
N PHE A 433 9.22 -8.83 -20.58
CA PHE A 433 10.10 -9.77 -19.90
C PHE A 433 11.44 -9.82 -20.62
N HIS A 434 12.51 -9.42 -19.95
CA HIS A 434 13.84 -9.32 -20.54
C HIS A 434 14.73 -10.47 -20.07
N VAL A 435 15.45 -11.06 -21.02
CA VAL A 435 16.55 -11.99 -20.79
C VAL A 435 17.80 -11.36 -21.38
N THR A 436 18.76 -11.00 -20.52
CA THR A 436 20.02 -10.37 -20.94
C THR A 436 20.96 -11.37 -21.61
N ASN A 437 22.07 -10.88 -22.16
CA ASN A 437 23.11 -11.72 -22.76
C ASN A 437 23.72 -12.75 -21.78
N ASP A 438 23.70 -12.47 -20.48
CA ASP A 438 24.14 -13.36 -19.41
C ASP A 438 22.97 -14.06 -18.69
N TYR A 439 21.76 -14.05 -19.27
CA TYR A 439 20.55 -14.71 -18.78
C TYR A 439 19.97 -14.14 -17.48
N LEU A 440 20.35 -12.91 -17.09
CA LEU A 440 19.61 -12.20 -16.05
C LEU A 440 18.20 -11.92 -16.53
N THR A 441 17.26 -12.03 -15.61
CA THR A 441 15.84 -11.81 -15.89
C THR A 441 15.34 -10.59 -15.15
N PHE A 442 14.58 -9.75 -15.85
CA PHE A 442 13.85 -8.64 -15.23
C PHE A 442 12.55 -8.35 -15.99
N VAL A 443 11.61 -7.75 -15.28
CA VAL A 443 10.33 -7.29 -15.84
C VAL A 443 10.37 -5.77 -15.86
N SER A 444 10.08 -5.17 -17.01
CA SER A 444 9.96 -3.72 -17.16
C SER A 444 8.56 -3.33 -17.62
N GLN A 445 8.22 -2.06 -17.46
CA GLN A 445 6.97 -1.46 -17.93
C GLN A 445 7.29 -0.15 -18.65
N GLY A 446 6.51 0.21 -19.67
CA GLY A 446 6.68 1.50 -20.35
C GLY A 446 6.22 2.68 -19.48
N GLU A 447 6.89 3.84 -19.57
CA GLU A 447 6.62 5.05 -18.75
C GLU A 447 5.14 5.46 -18.74
N VAL A 448 4.48 5.42 -19.92
CA VAL A 448 3.06 5.75 -20.06
C VAL A 448 2.15 4.84 -19.23
N TYR A 449 2.53 3.57 -19.06
CA TYR A 449 1.76 2.64 -18.24
C TYR A 449 2.00 2.87 -16.75
N GLU A 450 3.23 3.19 -16.36
CA GLU A 450 3.56 3.52 -14.98
C GLU A 450 2.76 4.74 -14.50
N GLU A 451 2.71 5.81 -15.31
CA GLU A 451 1.88 6.99 -15.03
C GLU A 451 0.40 6.65 -14.88
N ARG A 452 -0.16 5.86 -15.81
CA ARG A 452 -1.56 5.40 -15.75
C ARG A 452 -1.84 4.51 -14.54
N TYR A 453 -0.89 3.69 -14.14
CA TYR A 453 -1.00 2.79 -12.99
C TYR A 453 -0.96 3.57 -11.68
N LEU A 454 -0.08 4.57 -11.56
CA LEU A 454 -0.04 5.50 -10.43
C LEU A 454 -1.32 6.34 -10.35
N ASP A 455 -1.80 6.87 -11.47
CA ASP A 455 -3.09 7.57 -11.54
C ASP A 455 -4.25 6.68 -11.06
N LEU A 456 -4.32 5.43 -11.54
CA LEU A 456 -5.34 4.48 -11.13
C LEU A 456 -5.32 4.25 -9.61
N LYS A 457 -4.14 4.11 -8.99
CA LYS A 457 -4.00 3.94 -7.54
C LYS A 457 -4.48 5.16 -6.77
N ARG A 458 -4.14 6.37 -7.24
CA ARG A 458 -4.63 7.61 -6.62
C ARG A 458 -6.14 7.71 -6.71
N ARG A 459 -6.72 7.43 -7.88
CA ARG A 459 -8.17 7.38 -8.06
C ARG A 459 -8.83 6.39 -7.11
N MET A 460 -8.25 5.19 -6.92
CA MET A 460 -8.77 4.17 -5.99
C MET A 460 -8.72 4.60 -4.52
N MET A 461 -7.78 5.47 -4.12
CA MET A 461 -7.72 5.99 -2.75
C MET A 461 -8.67 7.18 -2.55
N GLN A 462 -8.82 8.04 -3.56
CA GLN A 462 -9.61 9.28 -3.48
C GLN A 462 -11.12 9.10 -3.71
N ASN A 463 -11.55 7.92 -4.13
CA ASN A 463 -12.93 7.66 -4.49
C ASN A 463 -13.45 6.44 -3.76
N GLU A 464 -14.68 6.58 -3.26
CA GLU A 464 -15.41 5.51 -2.60
C GLU A 464 -16.07 4.60 -3.64
N ASP A 465 -16.18 3.32 -3.28
CA ASP A 465 -17.00 2.37 -4.03
C ASP A 465 -18.48 2.68 -3.78
N TYR A 466 -19.33 2.30 -4.74
CA TYR A 466 -20.78 2.33 -4.57
C TYR A 466 -21.20 1.21 -3.61
N SER A 467 -21.43 1.59 -2.35
CA SER A 467 -21.67 0.66 -1.24
C SER A 467 -23.13 0.21 -1.11
N ILE A 468 -23.29 -0.92 -0.43
CA ILE A 468 -24.57 -1.44 0.04
C ILE A 468 -25.26 -0.42 0.97
N LYS A 469 -26.58 -0.25 0.82
CA LYS A 469 -27.37 0.77 1.55
C LYS A 469 -27.75 0.34 2.98
N ILE A 470 -27.67 -0.96 3.27
CA ILE A 470 -27.98 -1.58 4.56
C ILE A 470 -29.45 -1.34 4.94
N ASP A 471 -30.33 -1.45 3.95
CA ASP A 471 -31.78 -1.35 4.15
C ASP A 471 -32.40 -2.68 4.62
N SER A 472 -33.72 -2.70 4.85
CA SER A 472 -34.40 -3.91 5.33
C SER A 472 -34.27 -5.09 4.36
N VAL A 473 -34.22 -4.83 3.05
CA VAL A 473 -34.09 -5.87 2.04
C VAL A 473 -32.65 -6.38 1.98
N ASP A 474 -31.65 -5.53 2.25
CA ASP A 474 -30.26 -5.98 2.40
C ASP A 474 -30.10 -6.93 3.59
N LYS A 475 -30.84 -6.71 4.68
CA LYS A 475 -30.86 -7.63 5.83
C LYS A 475 -31.41 -9.00 5.44
N GLU A 476 -32.48 -9.04 4.64
CA GLU A 476 -33.04 -10.29 4.12
C GLU A 476 -32.01 -11.04 3.26
N TYR A 477 -31.33 -10.35 2.34
CA TYR A 477 -30.27 -10.96 1.54
C TYR A 477 -29.09 -11.45 2.39
N PHE A 478 -28.69 -10.68 3.40
CA PHE A 478 -27.63 -11.09 4.33
C PHE A 478 -28.03 -12.34 5.12
N GLU A 479 -29.29 -12.44 5.57
CA GLU A 479 -29.83 -13.66 6.19
C GLU A 479 -29.82 -14.86 5.21
N GLU A 480 -30.17 -14.66 3.94
CA GLU A 480 -30.07 -15.71 2.93
C GLU A 480 -28.62 -16.18 2.72
N VAL A 481 -27.67 -15.26 2.64
CA VAL A 481 -26.24 -15.55 2.48
C VAL A 481 -25.68 -16.30 3.70
N THR A 482 -26.04 -15.88 4.91
CA THR A 482 -25.59 -16.56 6.15
C THR A 482 -26.21 -17.96 6.30
N ASN A 483 -27.46 -18.15 5.87
CA ASN A 483 -28.08 -19.48 5.78
C ASN A 483 -27.37 -20.36 4.73
N ALA A 484 -27.03 -19.80 3.57
CA ALA A 484 -26.27 -20.48 2.53
C ALA A 484 -24.85 -20.86 3.02
N PHE A 485 -24.19 -19.97 3.78
CA PHE A 485 -22.90 -20.22 4.40
C PHE A 485 -22.96 -21.46 5.30
N LYS A 486 -23.98 -21.55 6.16
CA LYS A 486 -24.17 -22.73 7.02
C LYS A 486 -24.43 -24.01 6.23
N GLN A 487 -25.10 -23.93 5.08
CA GLN A 487 -25.33 -25.10 4.21
C GLN A 487 -24.04 -25.59 3.55
N ASP A 488 -23.20 -24.67 3.07
CA ASP A 488 -21.95 -25.01 2.38
C ASP A 488 -20.84 -25.47 3.35
N ILE A 489 -20.68 -24.78 4.49
CA ILE A 489 -19.54 -24.97 5.42
C ILE A 489 -19.91 -25.82 6.64
N GLY A 490 -21.20 -25.88 7.01
CA GLY A 490 -21.66 -26.61 8.19
C GLY A 490 -21.50 -25.85 9.52
N ILE A 491 -21.02 -24.60 9.48
CA ILE A 491 -20.78 -23.74 10.65
C ILE A 491 -21.67 -22.50 10.54
N SER A 492 -22.15 -21.98 11.66
CA SER A 492 -22.87 -20.71 11.70
C SER A 492 -21.93 -19.55 11.36
N PHE A 493 -22.36 -18.64 10.46
CA PHE A 493 -21.56 -17.46 10.13
C PHE A 493 -21.27 -16.59 11.36
N ARG A 494 -22.28 -16.39 12.24
CA ARG A 494 -22.10 -15.64 13.50
C ARG A 494 -21.03 -16.24 14.39
N LEU A 495 -21.04 -17.56 14.56
CA LEU A 495 -20.05 -18.27 15.35
C LEU A 495 -18.62 -18.08 14.79
N LEU A 496 -18.46 -18.12 13.47
CA LEU A 496 -17.16 -17.84 12.85
C LEU A 496 -16.68 -16.41 13.17
N ILE A 497 -17.55 -15.42 13.02
CA ILE A 497 -17.20 -14.00 13.27
C ILE A 497 -16.87 -13.78 14.74
N ASP A 498 -17.70 -14.28 15.66
CA ASP A 498 -17.46 -14.18 17.10
C ASP A 498 -16.13 -14.83 17.50
N PHE A 499 -15.80 -15.98 16.90
CA PHE A 499 -14.54 -16.68 17.17
C PHE A 499 -13.32 -15.92 16.65
N LEU A 500 -13.42 -15.30 15.48
CA LEU A 500 -12.35 -14.44 14.96
C LEU A 500 -12.17 -13.19 15.82
N ASP A 501 -13.27 -12.56 16.27
CA ASP A 501 -13.22 -11.42 17.20
C ASP A 501 -12.55 -11.76 18.53
N PHE A 502 -12.87 -12.94 19.06
CA PHE A 502 -12.22 -13.46 20.26
C PHE A 502 -10.70 -13.60 20.09
N LEU A 503 -10.25 -14.22 18.99
CA LEU A 503 -8.82 -14.36 18.69
C LEU A 503 -8.14 -13.01 18.39
N SER A 504 -8.87 -12.07 17.79
CA SER A 504 -8.34 -10.75 17.44
C SER A 504 -8.11 -9.86 18.66
N LEU A 505 -8.94 -9.95 19.71
CA LEU A 505 -8.88 -8.98 20.80
C LEU A 505 -9.05 -9.57 22.19
N ALA A 506 -10.08 -10.39 22.41
CA ALA A 506 -10.44 -10.83 23.76
C ALA A 506 -9.38 -11.76 24.37
N TYR A 507 -8.91 -12.74 23.61
CA TYR A 507 -7.88 -13.67 24.06
C TYR A 507 -6.54 -12.95 24.33
N PRO A 508 -5.96 -12.20 23.37
CA PRO A 508 -4.67 -11.53 23.58
C PRO A 508 -4.65 -10.56 24.75
N ARG A 509 -5.76 -9.84 25.01
CA ARG A 509 -5.87 -8.91 26.14
C ARG A 509 -5.79 -9.62 27.50
N LYS A 510 -6.31 -10.84 27.59
CA LYS A 510 -6.33 -11.63 28.83
C LYS A 510 -5.05 -12.44 29.00
N HIS A 511 -4.43 -12.86 27.91
CA HIS A 511 -3.32 -13.81 27.87
C HIS A 511 -2.08 -13.26 27.16
N MET A 512 -1.63 -12.06 27.53
CA MET A 512 -0.43 -11.45 26.94
C MET A 512 0.83 -12.31 27.13
N GLU A 513 0.86 -13.14 28.17
CA GLU A 513 1.94 -14.10 28.43
C GLU A 513 2.08 -15.21 27.39
N ASP A 514 1.03 -15.46 26.59
CA ASP A 514 1.01 -16.47 25.52
C ASP A 514 1.58 -15.93 24.20
N GLU A 515 2.03 -14.67 24.16
CA GLU A 515 2.73 -14.09 23.01
C GLU A 515 4.14 -14.70 22.88
N GLU A 516 4.31 -15.60 21.90
CA GLU A 516 5.58 -16.28 21.62
C GLU A 516 6.55 -15.37 20.84
N ARG A 517 6.00 -14.49 20.02
CA ARG A 517 6.71 -13.47 19.24
C ARG A 517 5.73 -12.33 18.96
N TRP A 518 6.24 -11.13 18.66
CA TRP A 518 5.41 -9.99 18.25
C TRP A 518 4.30 -10.39 17.28
N ASN A 519 3.05 -10.17 17.71
CA ASN A 519 1.82 -10.45 16.97
C ASN A 519 1.52 -11.94 16.76
N VAL A 520 2.17 -12.85 17.49
CA VAL A 520 2.01 -14.31 17.39
C VAL A 520 1.78 -14.93 18.76
N PHE A 521 0.62 -15.58 18.91
CA PHE A 521 0.18 -16.22 20.14
C PHE A 521 0.16 -17.74 19.98
N THR A 522 0.50 -18.42 21.07
CA THR A 522 0.53 -19.89 21.12
C THR A 522 -0.16 -20.39 22.39
N ALA A 523 -1.20 -21.21 22.22
CA ALA A 523 -1.94 -21.77 23.35
C ALA A 523 -2.46 -23.19 23.07
N ASN A 524 -2.76 -23.95 24.13
CA ASN A 524 -3.36 -25.27 23.97
C ASN A 524 -4.78 -25.15 23.39
N GLN A 525 -5.13 -26.03 22.45
CA GLN A 525 -6.44 -26.02 21.80
C GLN A 525 -7.60 -26.05 22.80
N SER A 526 -7.51 -26.88 23.85
CA SER A 526 -8.56 -26.94 24.88
C SER A 526 -8.73 -25.61 25.63
N VAL A 527 -7.64 -24.90 25.88
CA VAL A 527 -7.69 -23.59 26.56
C VAL A 527 -8.40 -22.57 25.69
N ILE A 528 -8.09 -22.52 24.39
CA ILE A 528 -8.78 -21.63 23.44
C ILE A 528 -10.28 -21.91 23.41
N VAL A 529 -10.68 -23.19 23.36
CA VAL A 529 -12.10 -23.58 23.35
C VAL A 529 -12.80 -23.16 24.65
N ASP A 530 -12.21 -23.47 25.80
CA ASP A 530 -12.81 -23.18 27.11
C ASP A 530 -12.92 -21.66 27.34
N GLU A 531 -11.87 -20.90 27.00
CA GLU A 531 -11.87 -19.43 27.10
C GLU A 531 -12.88 -18.78 26.15
N PHE A 532 -13.03 -19.30 24.92
CA PHE A 532 -14.04 -18.80 23.98
C PHE A 532 -15.46 -19.03 24.49
N ILE A 533 -15.77 -20.24 24.99
CA ILE A 533 -17.10 -20.56 25.52
C ILE A 533 -17.43 -19.67 26.72
N ASN A 534 -16.45 -19.43 27.61
CA ASN A 534 -16.63 -18.53 28.75
C ASN A 534 -16.81 -17.07 28.30
N TRP A 535 -16.12 -16.64 27.25
CA TRP A 535 -16.25 -15.29 26.69
C TRP A 535 -17.62 -15.08 26.00
N ALA A 536 -18.14 -16.10 25.32
CA ALA A 536 -19.40 -16.09 24.59
C ALA A 536 -20.56 -16.76 25.35
N GLU A 537 -20.57 -16.71 26.70
CA GLU A 537 -21.56 -17.41 27.54
C GLU A 537 -23.01 -17.13 27.14
N GLU A 538 -23.34 -15.89 26.75
CA GLU A 538 -24.68 -15.46 26.34
C GLU A 538 -25.17 -16.12 25.03
N GLU A 539 -24.25 -16.50 24.15
CA GLU A 539 -24.57 -17.11 22.84
C GLU A 539 -24.86 -18.62 22.95
N ASN A 540 -24.55 -19.24 24.09
CA ASN A 540 -24.76 -20.66 24.36
C ASN A 540 -24.09 -21.62 23.33
N TYR A 541 -22.93 -21.24 22.79
CA TYR A 541 -22.13 -22.14 21.94
C TYR A 541 -21.62 -23.34 22.74
N ASN A 542 -21.54 -24.51 22.09
CA ASN A 542 -20.98 -25.71 22.71
C ASN A 542 -19.61 -26.09 22.14
N ALA A 543 -18.82 -26.85 22.91
CA ALA A 543 -17.46 -27.25 22.52
C ALA A 543 -17.39 -28.00 21.19
N SER A 544 -18.43 -28.75 20.79
CA SER A 544 -18.43 -29.44 19.49
C SER A 544 -18.51 -28.45 18.34
N GLU A 545 -19.31 -27.40 18.45
CA GLU A 545 -19.44 -26.35 17.44
C GLU A 545 -18.15 -25.54 17.32
N VAL A 546 -17.55 -25.17 18.45
CA VAL A 546 -16.29 -24.42 18.49
C VAL A 546 -15.14 -25.22 17.88
N ASN A 547 -15.09 -26.54 18.13
CA ASN A 547 -14.09 -27.40 17.51
C ASN A 547 -14.25 -27.50 15.98
N LEU A 548 -15.47 -27.44 15.44
CA LEU A 548 -15.66 -27.36 13.99
C LEU A 548 -15.11 -26.05 13.41
N VAL A 549 -15.25 -24.93 14.12
CA VAL A 549 -14.64 -23.63 13.73
C VAL A 549 -13.13 -23.72 13.73
N LEU A 550 -12.54 -24.29 14.78
CA LEU A 550 -11.10 -24.51 14.87
C LEU A 550 -10.59 -25.39 13.74
N GLU A 551 -11.27 -26.51 13.44
CA GLU A 551 -10.93 -27.39 12.32
C GLU A 551 -11.05 -26.65 10.99
N TYR A 552 -12.11 -25.86 10.82
CA TYR A 552 -12.31 -25.06 9.62
C TYR A 552 -11.21 -24.01 9.43
N LEU A 553 -10.75 -23.34 10.49
CA LEU A 553 -9.72 -22.32 10.44
C LEU A 553 -8.27 -22.87 10.46
N THR A 554 -8.10 -24.16 10.71
CA THR A 554 -6.78 -24.81 10.73
C THR A 554 -6.34 -25.18 9.32
N VAL A 555 -5.15 -24.73 8.93
CA VAL A 555 -4.58 -25.04 7.61
C VAL A 555 -4.25 -26.53 7.50
N ASP A 556 -4.78 -27.20 6.47
CA ASP A 556 -4.33 -28.55 6.12
C ASP A 556 -3.09 -28.44 5.21
N GLN A 557 -1.93 -28.73 5.79
CA GLN A 557 -0.64 -28.70 5.11
C GLN A 557 -0.61 -29.53 3.82
N LYS A 558 -1.36 -30.63 3.75
CA LYS A 558 -1.39 -31.53 2.58
C LYS A 558 -2.20 -30.97 1.42
N MET A 559 -3.11 -30.04 1.71
CA MET A 559 -4.06 -29.47 0.75
C MET A 559 -3.59 -28.11 0.19
N LEU A 560 -2.47 -27.56 0.68
CA LEU A 560 -1.92 -26.27 0.22
C LEU A 560 -1.60 -26.25 -1.28
N LYS A 561 -1.08 -27.35 -1.82
CA LYS A 561 -0.79 -27.53 -3.26
C LYS A 561 -1.99 -28.08 -4.04
N THR A 562 -3.22 -27.70 -3.70
CA THR A 562 -4.41 -28.15 -4.45
C THR A 562 -5.13 -26.99 -5.13
N LEU A 563 -5.75 -27.28 -6.27
CA LEU A 563 -6.58 -26.37 -7.04
C LEU A 563 -7.85 -27.12 -7.47
N LYS A 564 -9.03 -26.70 -6.98
CA LYS A 564 -10.30 -27.43 -7.17
C LYS A 564 -10.22 -28.90 -6.72
N GLY A 565 -9.53 -29.16 -5.62
CA GLY A 565 -9.28 -30.52 -5.12
C GLY A 565 -8.24 -31.34 -5.91
N ILE A 566 -7.66 -30.79 -6.98
CA ILE A 566 -6.63 -31.46 -7.79
C ILE A 566 -5.25 -31.04 -7.27
N LYS A 567 -4.43 -32.02 -6.88
CA LYS A 567 -3.04 -31.79 -6.47
C LYS A 567 -2.22 -31.21 -7.62
N LYS A 568 -1.42 -30.20 -7.31
CA LYS A 568 -0.44 -29.53 -8.17
C LYS A 568 0.96 -29.75 -7.59
N ASP A 569 1.96 -29.56 -8.41
CA ASP A 569 3.36 -29.65 -7.97
C ASP A 569 3.83 -28.37 -7.27
N PHE A 570 3.04 -27.30 -7.37
CA PHE A 570 3.33 -25.98 -6.82
C PHE A 570 2.16 -25.37 -6.06
N ILE A 571 2.42 -24.28 -5.33
CA ILE A 571 1.40 -23.46 -4.65
C ILE A 571 0.71 -22.53 -5.68
N PRO A 572 -0.58 -22.74 -6.01
CA PRO A 572 -1.30 -21.92 -6.99
C PRO A 572 -1.75 -20.58 -6.36
N ILE A 573 -0.80 -19.70 -6.05
CA ILE A 573 -1.05 -18.47 -5.27
C ILE A 573 -2.06 -17.51 -5.94
N ASN A 574 -2.08 -17.42 -7.27
CA ASN A 574 -2.91 -16.46 -8.01
C ASN A 574 -4.38 -16.93 -8.23
N ASP A 575 -4.69 -18.21 -8.03
CA ASP A 575 -6.03 -18.79 -8.24
C ASP A 575 -6.83 -18.89 -6.91
N ARG A 576 -6.98 -17.78 -6.19
CA ARG A 576 -7.57 -17.80 -4.84
C ARG A 576 -9.01 -18.31 -4.79
N GLU A 577 -9.85 -17.98 -5.77
CA GLU A 577 -11.27 -18.39 -5.83
C GLU A 577 -11.42 -19.91 -5.81
N GLN A 578 -10.40 -20.62 -6.26
CA GLN A 578 -10.43 -22.05 -6.51
C GLN A 578 -9.69 -22.86 -5.43
N ARG A 579 -9.35 -22.20 -4.31
CA ARG A 579 -8.56 -22.74 -3.20
C ARG A 579 -9.19 -22.35 -1.86
N ASP A 580 -9.88 -23.30 -1.25
CA ASP A 580 -10.47 -23.25 0.09
C ASP A 580 -9.46 -23.53 1.21
N ASN A 581 -8.30 -24.12 0.88
CA ASN A 581 -7.22 -24.38 1.82
C ASN A 581 -5.98 -23.50 1.53
N ARG A 582 -6.05 -22.25 1.96
CA ARG A 582 -4.95 -21.26 1.91
C ARG A 582 -4.68 -20.70 3.30
N PHE A 583 -3.46 -20.24 3.53
CA PHE A 583 -3.10 -19.69 4.84
C PHE A 583 -3.97 -18.47 5.20
N ASP A 584 -4.26 -17.61 4.22
CA ASP A 584 -5.01 -16.37 4.45
C ASP A 584 -6.53 -16.56 4.65
N VAL A 585 -7.03 -17.80 4.56
CA VAL A 585 -8.42 -18.21 4.88
C VAL A 585 -8.50 -19.26 5.99
N LYS A 586 -7.39 -19.97 6.25
CA LYS A 586 -7.20 -20.92 7.36
C LYS A 586 -5.92 -20.54 8.11
N PRO A 587 -5.93 -19.49 8.94
CA PRO A 587 -4.72 -18.87 9.48
C PRO A 587 -4.17 -19.59 10.71
N LEU A 588 -4.85 -20.64 11.20
CA LEU A 588 -4.40 -21.37 12.39
C LEU A 588 -3.49 -22.52 11.98
N LEU A 589 -2.44 -22.73 12.76
CA LEU A 589 -1.58 -23.91 12.66
C LEU A 589 -1.61 -24.66 13.98
N ILE A 590 -1.88 -25.97 13.93
CA ILE A 590 -1.88 -26.83 15.11
C ILE A 590 -0.67 -27.76 15.09
N ILE A 591 0.16 -27.69 16.13
CA ILE A 591 1.33 -28.57 16.35
C ILE A 591 1.25 -29.09 17.77
N ASP A 592 1.24 -30.41 17.97
CA ASP A 592 1.22 -31.05 19.29
C ASP A 592 0.14 -30.46 20.24
N ASN A 593 -1.08 -30.26 19.72
CA ASN A 593 -2.24 -29.64 20.40
C ASN A 593 -2.09 -28.16 20.76
N LYS A 594 -1.03 -27.48 20.31
CA LYS A 594 -0.88 -26.04 20.42
C LYS A 594 -1.32 -25.36 19.14
N VAL A 595 -2.14 -24.33 19.28
CA VAL A 595 -2.63 -23.47 18.21
C VAL A 595 -1.74 -22.25 18.13
N TYR A 596 -1.17 -22.02 16.95
CA TYR A 596 -0.41 -20.82 16.59
C TYR A 596 -1.34 -19.91 15.78
N PHE A 597 -1.45 -18.65 16.19
CA PHE A 597 -2.28 -17.67 15.50
C PHE A 597 -1.77 -16.24 15.67
N SER A 598 -2.32 -15.33 14.86
CA SER A 598 -2.05 -13.91 14.97
C SER A 598 -3.35 -13.11 15.09
N PRO A 599 -3.48 -12.20 16.08
CA PRO A 599 -4.68 -11.40 16.26
C PRO A 599 -5.01 -10.50 15.05
N ALA A 600 -3.99 -9.90 14.44
CA ALA A 600 -4.13 -9.08 13.24
C ALA A 600 -4.61 -9.93 12.04
N VAL A 601 -4.08 -11.15 11.87
CA VAL A 601 -4.50 -12.04 10.77
C VAL A 601 -5.91 -12.57 10.97
N ALA A 602 -6.31 -12.84 12.21
CA ALA A 602 -7.71 -13.18 12.53
C ALA A 602 -8.66 -12.03 12.17
N ARG A 603 -8.26 -10.78 12.45
CA ARG A 603 -9.05 -9.58 12.12
C ARG A 603 -9.16 -9.40 10.61
N GLU A 604 -8.05 -9.57 9.88
CA GLU A 604 -8.07 -9.53 8.41
C GLU A 604 -8.98 -10.62 7.81
N LEU A 605 -8.99 -11.83 8.36
CA LEU A 605 -9.91 -12.88 7.89
C LEU A 605 -11.36 -12.52 8.19
N LYS A 606 -11.66 -11.96 9.36
CA LYS A 606 -13.01 -11.46 9.70
C LYS A 606 -13.47 -10.45 8.65
N HIS A 607 -12.63 -9.47 8.32
CA HIS A 607 -12.93 -8.46 7.30
C HIS A 607 -13.12 -9.09 5.92
N LYS A 608 -12.23 -10.01 5.50
CA LYS A 608 -12.38 -10.74 4.23
C LYS A 608 -13.71 -11.48 4.12
N TRP A 609 -14.22 -12.03 5.21
CA TRP A 609 -15.54 -12.66 5.23
C TRP A 609 -16.67 -11.64 5.24
N PHE A 610 -16.65 -10.71 6.19
CA PHE A 610 -17.75 -9.76 6.39
C PHE A 610 -17.84 -8.75 5.25
N ASP A 611 -16.78 -7.99 5.00
CA ASP A 611 -16.71 -7.01 3.91
C ASP A 611 -16.77 -7.73 2.56
N GLY A 612 -16.18 -8.92 2.44
CA GLY A 612 -16.28 -9.74 1.23
C GLY A 612 -17.71 -10.13 0.89
N MET A 613 -18.56 -10.45 1.87
CA MET A 613 -19.99 -10.67 1.62
C MET A 613 -20.68 -9.39 1.15
N LEU A 614 -20.38 -8.24 1.76
CA LEU A 614 -20.93 -6.95 1.35
C LEU A 614 -20.42 -6.49 -0.03
N ASP A 615 -19.25 -6.95 -0.44
CA ASP A 615 -18.65 -6.68 -1.75
C ASP A 615 -19.00 -7.73 -2.81
N PHE A 616 -19.84 -8.71 -2.48
CA PHE A 616 -20.18 -9.87 -3.33
C PHE A 616 -18.95 -10.68 -3.79
N MET A 617 -17.91 -10.71 -2.96
CA MET A 617 -16.62 -11.35 -3.21
C MET A 617 -16.19 -12.16 -1.97
N PRO A 618 -16.63 -13.42 -1.85
CA PRO A 618 -16.18 -14.26 -0.75
C PRO A 618 -14.66 -14.52 -0.85
N PRO A 619 -13.99 -14.92 0.25
CA PRO A 619 -12.54 -15.16 0.25
C PRO A 619 -12.11 -16.19 -0.79
N TYR A 620 -12.95 -17.20 -1.03
CA TYR A 620 -12.86 -18.22 -2.09
C TYR A 620 -14.26 -18.60 -2.58
N GLU A 621 -14.38 -19.30 -3.71
CA GLU A 621 -15.66 -19.77 -4.27
C GLU A 621 -15.78 -21.30 -4.32
N TYR A 622 -14.65 -22.02 -4.37
CA TYR A 622 -14.66 -23.49 -4.42
C TYR A 622 -15.38 -24.09 -3.20
N GLY A 623 -16.39 -24.91 -3.45
CA GLY A 623 -17.22 -25.51 -2.40
C GLY A 623 -18.37 -24.62 -1.89
N LEU A 624 -18.43 -23.34 -2.28
CA LEU A 624 -19.44 -22.36 -1.80
C LEU A 624 -20.61 -22.17 -2.78
N VAL A 625 -21.24 -23.26 -3.20
CA VAL A 625 -22.24 -23.24 -4.29
C VAL A 625 -23.46 -22.40 -3.91
N HIS A 626 -23.96 -22.53 -2.67
CA HIS A 626 -25.14 -21.81 -2.23
C HIS A 626 -24.82 -20.34 -1.94
N VAL A 627 -23.66 -20.07 -1.31
CA VAL A 627 -23.22 -18.69 -1.01
C VAL A 627 -23.01 -17.89 -2.28
N VAL A 628 -22.27 -18.40 -3.26
CA VAL A 628 -22.01 -17.69 -4.54
C VAL A 628 -23.32 -17.36 -5.25
N LYS A 629 -24.27 -18.30 -5.26
CA LYS A 629 -25.60 -18.07 -5.83
C LYS A 629 -26.36 -16.98 -5.10
N ALA A 630 -26.38 -16.99 -3.77
CA ALA A 630 -27.08 -15.97 -2.97
C ALA A 630 -26.46 -14.57 -3.19
N LEU A 631 -25.12 -14.48 -3.20
CA LEU A 631 -24.40 -13.23 -3.48
C LEU A 631 -24.67 -12.70 -4.89
N ASP A 632 -24.72 -13.57 -5.91
CA ASP A 632 -25.02 -13.15 -7.28
C ASP A 632 -26.45 -12.58 -7.41
N ILE A 633 -27.43 -13.14 -6.69
CA ILE A 633 -28.81 -12.62 -6.63
C ILE A 633 -28.81 -11.25 -5.95
N TRP A 634 -28.15 -11.12 -4.80
CA TRP A 634 -28.07 -9.84 -4.07
C TRP A 634 -27.38 -8.76 -4.92
N ARG A 635 -26.31 -9.09 -5.63
CA ARG A 635 -25.63 -8.17 -6.55
C ARG A 635 -26.53 -7.69 -7.68
N CYS A 636 -27.39 -8.54 -8.26
CA CYS A 636 -28.30 -8.14 -9.34
C CYS A 636 -29.21 -6.98 -8.93
N ARG A 637 -29.67 -6.96 -7.68
CA ARG A 637 -30.40 -5.81 -7.11
C ARG A 637 -29.61 -4.51 -7.23
N TYR A 638 -28.31 -4.54 -6.91
CA TYR A 638 -27.46 -3.35 -6.96
C TYR A 638 -27.17 -2.89 -8.39
N GLN A 639 -27.23 -3.79 -9.37
CA GLN A 639 -27.14 -3.42 -10.78
C GLN A 639 -28.32 -2.55 -11.21
N GLU A 640 -29.54 -2.91 -10.81
CA GLU A 640 -30.75 -2.12 -11.07
C GLU A 640 -30.78 -0.83 -10.22
N MET A 641 -30.42 -0.93 -8.94
CA MET A 641 -30.43 0.20 -8.01
C MET A 641 -29.47 1.31 -8.43
N MET A 642 -28.27 0.96 -8.91
CA MET A 642 -27.28 1.95 -9.33
C MET A 642 -27.78 2.81 -10.50
N VAL A 643 -28.55 2.23 -11.43
CA VAL A 643 -29.20 2.99 -12.53
C VAL A 643 -30.16 4.04 -11.97
N GLN A 644 -30.98 3.65 -10.99
CA GLN A 644 -31.95 4.55 -10.36
C GLN A 644 -31.28 5.65 -9.53
N ASP A 645 -30.19 5.32 -8.82
CA ASP A 645 -29.39 6.28 -8.05
C ASP A 645 -28.69 7.29 -8.97
N ILE A 646 -28.12 6.85 -10.09
CA ILE A 646 -27.56 7.75 -11.12
C ILE A 646 -28.66 8.69 -11.64
N ALA A 647 -29.84 8.16 -11.97
CA ALA A 647 -30.95 8.98 -12.46
C ALA A 647 -31.42 10.00 -11.41
N LYS A 648 -31.47 9.61 -10.13
CA LYS A 648 -31.75 10.52 -9.04
C LYS A 648 -30.69 11.61 -8.92
N LEU A 649 -29.41 11.25 -9.02
CA LEU A 649 -28.30 12.20 -8.99
C LEU A 649 -28.47 13.29 -10.06
N PHE A 650 -28.78 12.93 -11.30
CA PHE A 650 -29.08 13.94 -12.34
C PHE A 650 -30.28 14.84 -12.00
N ARG A 651 -31.35 14.30 -11.41
CA ARG A 651 -32.50 15.11 -10.98
C ARG A 651 -32.12 16.08 -9.87
N ASP A 652 -31.31 15.63 -8.91
CA ASP A 652 -30.82 16.45 -7.80
C ASP A 652 -29.94 17.61 -8.33
N HIS A 653 -29.24 17.40 -9.45
CA HIS A 653 -28.49 18.43 -10.22
C HIS A 653 -29.34 19.17 -11.27
N CYS A 654 -30.65 19.24 -11.07
CA CYS A 654 -31.59 20.06 -11.84
C CYS A 654 -31.66 19.79 -13.35
N PHE A 655 -31.38 18.55 -13.80
CA PHE A 655 -31.62 18.16 -15.19
C PHE A 655 -33.13 18.12 -15.47
N GLU A 656 -33.57 18.80 -16.53
CA GLU A 656 -35.00 18.96 -16.83
C GLU A 656 -35.65 17.66 -17.30
N MET A 657 -34.88 16.73 -17.88
CA MET A 657 -35.38 15.42 -18.28
C MET A 657 -34.38 14.33 -17.95
N VAL A 658 -34.86 13.27 -17.28
CA VAL A 658 -34.06 12.08 -16.97
C VAL A 658 -34.88 10.83 -17.29
N LEU A 659 -34.39 10.01 -18.22
CA LEU A 659 -35.01 8.76 -18.66
C LEU A 659 -34.12 7.59 -18.23
N THR A 660 -34.72 6.49 -17.77
CA THR A 660 -34.01 5.27 -17.36
C THR A 660 -34.53 4.07 -18.12
N GLU A 661 -33.63 3.18 -18.53
CA GLU A 661 -33.94 1.88 -19.15
C GLU A 661 -34.94 2.04 -20.31
N ARG A 662 -34.52 2.84 -21.31
CA ARG A 662 -35.34 3.13 -22.49
C ARG A 662 -34.61 2.76 -23.77
N GLU A 663 -35.31 2.05 -24.64
CA GLU A 663 -34.89 1.90 -26.03
C GLU A 663 -35.27 3.15 -26.82
N LEU A 664 -34.43 3.57 -27.77
CA LEU A 664 -34.75 4.72 -28.64
C LEU A 664 -36.03 4.49 -29.46
N TYR A 665 -36.34 3.25 -29.81
CA TYR A 665 -37.60 2.90 -30.50
C TYR A 665 -38.84 3.26 -29.67
N ASP A 666 -38.76 3.18 -28.34
CA ASP A 666 -39.87 3.55 -27.46
C ASP A 666 -39.99 5.07 -27.32
N ILE A 667 -38.88 5.79 -27.43
CA ILE A 667 -38.81 7.25 -27.42
C ILE A 667 -39.34 7.84 -28.73
N ASP A 668 -38.93 7.29 -29.87
CA ASP A 668 -39.39 7.69 -31.19
C ASP A 668 -39.83 6.47 -32.02
N ARG A 669 -41.12 6.14 -31.90
CA ARG A 669 -41.75 5.03 -32.63
C ARG A 669 -41.74 5.20 -34.15
N THR A 670 -41.53 6.43 -34.63
CA THR A 670 -41.54 6.78 -36.05
C THR A 670 -40.15 6.92 -36.66
N GLY A 671 -39.11 7.05 -35.83
CA GLY A 671 -37.71 7.26 -36.21
C GLY A 671 -36.98 6.04 -36.77
N ASN A 672 -37.63 4.87 -36.79
CA ASN A 672 -37.08 3.60 -37.32
C ASN A 672 -35.70 3.24 -36.72
N HIS A 673 -35.53 3.43 -35.42
CA HIS A 673 -34.28 3.15 -34.71
C HIS A 673 -33.95 1.64 -34.67
N PRO A 674 -32.67 1.24 -34.79
CA PRO A 674 -32.26 -0.16 -34.72
C PRO A 674 -32.53 -0.78 -33.34
N LYS A 675 -33.25 -1.90 -33.31
CA LYS A 675 -33.53 -2.64 -32.08
C LYS A 675 -32.29 -3.27 -31.45
N GLU A 676 -31.28 -3.57 -32.26
CA GLU A 676 -30.01 -4.15 -31.82
C GLU A 676 -29.11 -3.20 -31.01
N LEU A 677 -29.47 -1.92 -30.89
CA LEU A 677 -28.84 -0.98 -29.97
C LEU A 677 -29.14 -1.35 -28.51
N GLY A 678 -30.32 -1.92 -28.24
CA GLY A 678 -30.83 -2.15 -26.89
C GLY A 678 -31.18 -0.85 -26.17
N ASP A 679 -31.32 -0.96 -24.86
CA ASP A 679 -31.67 0.11 -23.95
C ASP A 679 -30.48 1.00 -23.58
N PHE A 680 -30.82 2.24 -23.22
CA PHE A 680 -29.94 3.19 -22.56
C PHE A 680 -30.24 3.18 -21.07
N ASP A 681 -29.21 2.94 -20.25
CA ASP A 681 -29.37 2.86 -18.80
C ASP A 681 -29.87 4.19 -18.24
N VAL A 682 -29.21 5.32 -18.57
CA VAL A 682 -29.71 6.68 -18.26
C VAL A 682 -29.46 7.64 -19.43
N ILE A 683 -30.49 8.42 -19.80
CA ILE A 683 -30.39 9.60 -20.65
C ILE A 683 -30.83 10.81 -19.82
N ALA A 684 -29.94 11.78 -19.62
CA ALA A 684 -30.23 13.00 -18.88
C ALA A 684 -30.01 14.24 -19.76
N ILE A 685 -30.99 15.14 -19.82
CA ILE A 685 -30.96 16.33 -20.67
C ILE A 685 -30.99 17.56 -19.78
N SER A 686 -29.98 18.41 -19.97
CA SER A 686 -29.91 19.74 -19.39
C SER A 686 -30.19 20.76 -20.48
N ILE A 687 -31.40 21.29 -20.54
CA ILE A 687 -31.81 22.29 -21.52
C ILE A 687 -31.05 23.59 -21.30
N ALA A 688 -30.92 24.03 -20.04
CA ALA A 688 -30.21 25.26 -19.69
C ALA A 688 -28.75 25.29 -20.20
N LYS A 689 -28.01 24.18 -20.03
CA LYS A 689 -26.61 24.06 -20.49
C LYS A 689 -26.45 23.46 -21.89
N LYS A 690 -27.55 23.13 -22.58
CA LYS A 690 -27.57 22.44 -23.90
C LYS A 690 -26.73 21.15 -23.90
N GLU A 691 -26.98 20.26 -22.95
CA GLU A 691 -26.24 19.00 -22.78
C GLU A 691 -27.18 17.80 -22.81
N ALA A 692 -26.79 16.76 -23.54
CA ALA A 692 -27.40 15.44 -23.50
C ALA A 692 -26.38 14.43 -22.96
N TRP A 693 -26.64 13.92 -21.76
CA TRP A 693 -25.80 12.95 -21.08
C TRP A 693 -26.29 11.54 -21.36
N ILE A 694 -25.39 10.67 -21.77
CA ILE A 694 -25.64 9.26 -22.08
C ILE A 694 -24.80 8.42 -21.12
N ILE A 695 -25.46 7.64 -20.28
CA ILE A 695 -24.79 6.83 -19.28
C ILE A 695 -25.04 5.35 -19.53
N GLU A 696 -23.96 4.57 -19.47
CA GLU A 696 -24.00 3.13 -19.26
C GLU A 696 -23.58 2.84 -17.82
N SER A 697 -24.33 1.98 -17.13
CA SER A 697 -24.12 1.58 -15.75
C SER A 697 -23.70 0.11 -15.67
N LYS A 698 -22.63 -0.19 -14.93
CA LYS A 698 -22.18 -1.58 -14.70
C LYS A 698 -21.66 -1.81 -13.28
N VAL A 699 -22.23 -2.78 -12.59
CA VAL A 699 -21.71 -3.26 -11.30
C VAL A 699 -20.69 -4.37 -11.54
N ILE A 700 -19.43 -4.08 -11.20
CA ILE A 700 -18.26 -4.92 -11.40
C ILE A 700 -17.84 -5.53 -10.06
N LYS A 701 -17.64 -6.86 -10.04
CA LYS A 701 -17.14 -7.57 -8.84
C LYS A 701 -15.76 -7.05 -8.43
N LYS A 702 -15.43 -7.04 -7.14
CA LYS A 702 -14.04 -6.83 -6.70
C LYS A 702 -13.16 -8.01 -7.15
N VAL A 703 -11.85 -7.80 -7.17
CA VAL A 703 -10.85 -8.81 -7.55
C VAL A 703 -9.79 -8.86 -6.47
N GLY A 704 -9.33 -10.06 -6.12
CA GLY A 704 -8.34 -10.27 -5.07
C GLY A 704 -6.99 -10.80 -5.57
N SER A 705 -6.85 -11.07 -6.88
CA SER A 705 -5.57 -11.44 -7.49
C SER A 705 -5.36 -10.78 -8.85
N VAL A 706 -4.09 -10.76 -9.31
CA VAL A 706 -3.73 -10.31 -10.65
C VAL A 706 -4.44 -11.15 -11.71
N PHE A 707 -4.51 -12.47 -11.51
CA PHE A 707 -5.18 -13.37 -12.44
C PHE A 707 -6.68 -13.07 -12.58
N GLU A 708 -7.37 -12.80 -11.47
CA GLU A 708 -8.79 -12.42 -11.49
C GLU A 708 -9.03 -11.07 -12.15
N ASP A 709 -8.17 -10.08 -11.90
CA ASP A 709 -8.20 -8.80 -12.62
C ASP A 709 -8.11 -9.05 -14.13
N GLN A 710 -7.18 -9.90 -14.59
CA GLN A 710 -7.06 -10.24 -16.00
C GLN A 710 -8.30 -10.98 -16.54
N MET A 711 -8.88 -11.90 -15.77
CA MET A 711 -10.14 -12.56 -16.15
C MET A 711 -11.29 -11.57 -16.27
N GLN A 712 -11.41 -10.63 -15.33
CA GLN A 712 -12.42 -9.58 -15.33
C GLN A 712 -12.25 -8.65 -16.52
N GLN A 713 -11.03 -8.18 -16.78
CA GLN A 713 -10.71 -7.33 -17.93
C GLN A 713 -11.04 -8.06 -19.24
N LYS A 714 -10.68 -9.34 -19.37
CA LYS A 714 -10.97 -10.16 -20.56
C LYS A 714 -12.47 -10.34 -20.76
N GLY A 715 -13.18 -10.65 -19.67
CA GLY A 715 -14.64 -10.76 -19.66
C GLY A 715 -15.30 -9.47 -20.13
N PHE A 716 -14.83 -8.32 -19.62
CA PHE A 716 -15.42 -7.02 -19.89
C PHE A 716 -15.16 -6.53 -21.33
N PHE A 717 -13.90 -6.46 -21.74
CA PHE A 717 -13.47 -5.78 -22.96
C PHE A 717 -13.37 -6.67 -24.20
N HIS A 718 -13.19 -7.99 -24.03
CA HIS A 718 -12.97 -8.93 -25.15
C HIS A 718 -14.14 -9.89 -25.37
N GLN A 719 -14.64 -10.52 -24.30
CA GLN A 719 -15.71 -11.52 -24.40
C GLN A 719 -17.08 -10.86 -24.55
N ASN A 720 -17.44 -9.98 -23.61
CA ASN A 720 -18.75 -9.32 -23.61
C ASN A 720 -18.78 -8.04 -24.42
N LYS A 721 -17.61 -7.44 -24.67
CA LYS A 721 -17.41 -6.23 -25.48
C LYS A 721 -18.32 -5.09 -25.04
N TYR A 722 -18.43 -4.87 -23.72
CA TYR A 722 -19.31 -3.84 -23.16
C TYR A 722 -18.94 -2.44 -23.68
N ASP A 723 -17.64 -2.20 -23.88
CA ASP A 723 -17.15 -0.95 -24.41
C ASP A 723 -17.55 -0.72 -25.88
N GLU A 724 -17.44 -1.74 -26.74
CA GLU A 724 -17.84 -1.64 -28.15
C GLU A 724 -19.36 -1.50 -28.28
N LYS A 725 -20.14 -2.15 -27.41
CA LYS A 725 -21.60 -2.00 -27.36
C LYS A 725 -21.98 -0.56 -27.00
N PHE A 726 -21.37 0.00 -25.96
CA PHE A 726 -21.65 1.37 -25.55
C PHE A 726 -21.17 2.40 -26.59
N GLN A 727 -20.00 2.19 -27.21
CA GLN A 727 -19.52 3.06 -28.29
C GLN A 727 -20.53 3.14 -29.45
N ARG A 728 -21.12 2.01 -29.86
CA ARG A 728 -22.15 2.00 -30.91
C ARG A 728 -23.39 2.81 -30.53
N ARG A 729 -23.78 2.80 -29.26
CA ARG A 729 -24.89 3.62 -28.73
C ARG A 729 -24.54 5.10 -28.75
N ILE A 730 -23.32 5.47 -28.34
CA ILE A 730 -22.82 6.85 -28.37
C ILE A 730 -22.78 7.38 -29.81
N ASP A 731 -22.16 6.63 -30.72
CA ASP A 731 -22.01 7.02 -32.13
C ASP A 731 -23.38 7.24 -32.77
N TYR A 732 -24.31 6.29 -32.56
CA TYR A 732 -25.66 6.38 -33.09
C TYR A 732 -26.45 7.56 -32.52
N PHE A 733 -26.42 7.76 -31.19
CA PHE A 733 -27.12 8.88 -30.56
C PHE A 733 -26.56 10.21 -31.04
N THR A 734 -25.24 10.32 -31.21
CA THR A 734 -24.57 11.55 -31.68
C THR A 734 -24.96 11.85 -33.13
N GLU A 735 -24.98 10.86 -34.01
CA GLU A 735 -25.39 11.01 -35.41
C GLU A 735 -26.87 11.42 -35.54
N HIS A 736 -27.74 10.89 -34.68
CA HIS A 736 -29.19 11.11 -34.74
C HIS A 736 -29.74 12.07 -33.67
N MET A 737 -28.86 12.81 -32.98
CA MET A 737 -29.20 13.65 -31.82
C MET A 737 -30.37 14.60 -32.10
N ILE A 738 -30.37 15.26 -33.26
CA ILE A 738 -31.43 16.20 -33.64
C ILE A 738 -32.79 15.51 -33.70
N SER A 739 -32.88 14.34 -34.33
CA SER A 739 -34.13 13.57 -34.43
C SER A 739 -34.59 13.10 -33.05
N ILE A 740 -33.68 12.57 -32.24
CA ILE A 740 -33.99 12.03 -30.92
C ILE A 740 -34.48 13.15 -29.98
N LEU A 741 -33.77 14.28 -29.91
CA LEU A 741 -34.16 15.41 -29.07
C LEU A 741 -35.47 16.07 -29.55
N THR A 742 -35.71 16.11 -30.86
CA THR A 742 -36.99 16.58 -31.40
C THR A 742 -38.14 15.67 -30.98
N ALA A 743 -37.95 14.35 -31.03
CA ALA A 743 -38.95 13.38 -30.55
C ALA A 743 -39.23 13.53 -29.04
N LEU A 744 -38.21 13.94 -28.27
CA LEU A 744 -38.33 14.31 -26.86
C LEU A 744 -38.93 15.70 -26.61
N LYS A 745 -39.35 16.41 -27.67
CA LYS A 745 -39.95 17.76 -27.63
C LYS A 745 -39.00 18.82 -27.06
N ILE A 746 -37.71 18.72 -27.37
CA ILE A 746 -36.71 19.73 -27.03
C ILE A 746 -36.57 20.73 -28.19
N ASP A 747 -36.68 22.01 -27.87
CA ASP A 747 -36.48 23.11 -28.82
C ASP A 747 -34.98 23.36 -29.07
N ASP A 748 -34.65 23.76 -30.31
CA ASP A 748 -33.29 24.05 -30.79
C ASP A 748 -32.24 22.93 -30.52
N PRO A 749 -32.50 21.69 -30.98
CA PRO A 749 -31.65 20.54 -30.69
C PRO A 749 -30.26 20.61 -31.33
N SER A 750 -30.03 21.50 -32.31
CA SER A 750 -28.74 21.65 -32.99
C SER A 750 -27.64 22.26 -32.12
N GLU A 751 -27.99 22.87 -30.98
CA GLU A 751 -27.03 23.50 -30.06
C GLU A 751 -26.55 22.55 -28.96
N PHE A 752 -27.09 21.33 -28.89
CA PHE A 752 -26.75 20.38 -27.83
C PHE A 752 -25.39 19.71 -28.08
N ARG A 753 -24.68 19.42 -26.99
CA ARG A 753 -23.52 18.52 -27.00
C ARG A 753 -23.84 17.21 -26.29
N VAL A 754 -23.27 16.11 -26.79
CA VAL A 754 -23.37 14.79 -26.17
C VAL A 754 -22.19 14.60 -25.20
N LEU A 755 -22.51 14.20 -23.98
CA LEU A 755 -21.54 13.81 -22.95
C LEU A 755 -21.81 12.36 -22.58
N SER A 756 -20.81 11.49 -22.69
CA SER A 756 -20.98 10.05 -22.48
C SER A 756 -20.02 9.51 -21.43
N TYR A 757 -20.56 8.73 -20.50
CA TYR A 757 -19.80 8.11 -19.42
C TYR A 757 -20.25 6.68 -19.20
N MET A 758 -19.28 5.79 -19.01
CA MET A 758 -19.56 4.48 -18.45
C MET A 758 -19.31 4.56 -16.94
N VAL A 759 -20.38 4.44 -16.17
CA VAL A 759 -20.38 4.58 -14.72
C VAL A 759 -20.37 3.19 -14.08
N VAL A 760 -19.41 2.97 -13.22
CA VAL A 760 -19.18 1.69 -12.54
C VAL A 760 -19.22 1.86 -11.02
N ASN A 761 -19.43 0.77 -10.30
CA ASN A 761 -19.48 0.77 -8.83
C ASN A 761 -18.12 0.99 -8.15
N LYS A 762 -17.00 0.88 -8.86
CA LYS A 762 -15.63 1.06 -8.33
C LYS A 762 -14.73 1.66 -9.40
N VAL A 763 -13.60 2.23 -9.02
CA VAL A 763 -12.62 2.71 -10.01
C VAL A 763 -12.18 1.56 -10.93
N PHE A 764 -12.31 1.76 -12.24
CA PHE A 764 -12.03 0.74 -13.25
C PHE A 764 -11.49 1.39 -14.53
N SER A 765 -10.49 0.78 -15.15
CA SER A 765 -9.93 1.21 -16.43
C SER A 765 -9.48 0.02 -17.27
N SER A 766 -9.42 0.22 -18.59
CA SER A 766 -8.91 -0.79 -19.51
C SER A 766 -7.39 -0.88 -19.43
N ARG A 767 -6.88 -2.10 -19.25
CA ARG A 767 -5.44 -2.41 -19.31
C ARG A 767 -4.99 -2.94 -20.69
N TYR A 768 -5.92 -3.12 -21.62
CA TYR A 768 -5.67 -3.83 -22.88
C TYR A 768 -5.72 -2.96 -24.13
N LYS A 769 -6.63 -1.99 -24.12
CA LYS A 769 -6.89 -1.12 -25.27
C LYS A 769 -7.32 0.25 -24.81
N GLU A 770 -7.04 1.24 -25.63
CA GLU A 770 -7.55 2.58 -25.46
C GLU A 770 -9.08 2.60 -25.65
N ILE A 771 -9.78 3.32 -24.79
CA ILE A 771 -11.24 3.47 -24.81
C ILE A 771 -11.55 4.93 -25.15
N LYS A 772 -12.52 5.14 -26.05
CA LYS A 772 -12.84 6.47 -26.60
C LYS A 772 -13.73 7.34 -25.72
N PHE A 773 -14.19 6.81 -24.59
CA PHE A 773 -15.02 7.51 -23.61
C PHE A 773 -14.50 7.23 -22.19
N PRO A 774 -14.79 8.10 -21.21
CA PRO A 774 -14.36 7.89 -19.83
C PRO A 774 -15.12 6.74 -19.16
N ILE A 775 -14.38 5.91 -18.43
CA ILE A 775 -14.92 4.96 -17.45
C ILE A 775 -14.65 5.53 -16.06
N ILE A 776 -15.72 5.82 -15.34
CA ILE A 776 -15.69 6.51 -14.05
C ILE A 776 -16.50 5.75 -13.01
N SER A 777 -16.11 5.85 -11.75
CA SER A 777 -16.92 5.38 -10.63
C SER A 777 -18.16 6.25 -10.42
N TYR A 778 -19.16 5.72 -9.73
CA TYR A 778 -20.32 6.49 -9.28
C TYR A 778 -19.92 7.75 -8.49
N HIS A 779 -18.90 7.63 -7.63
CA HIS A 779 -18.38 8.76 -6.85
C HIS A 779 -17.72 9.83 -7.73
N GLU A 780 -16.98 9.43 -8.76
CA GLU A 780 -16.41 10.36 -9.74
C GLU A 780 -17.52 11.09 -10.54
N LEU A 781 -18.61 10.40 -10.89
CA LEU A 781 -19.75 11.06 -11.55
C LEU A 781 -20.35 12.16 -10.65
N LYS A 782 -20.52 11.87 -9.36
CA LYS A 782 -21.02 12.85 -8.39
C LYS A 782 -20.13 14.10 -8.35
N LYS A 783 -18.81 13.92 -8.19
CA LYS A 783 -17.84 15.04 -8.23
C LYS A 783 -17.94 15.86 -9.51
N ILE A 784 -18.02 15.19 -10.67
CA ILE A 784 -18.15 15.87 -11.97
C ILE A 784 -19.41 16.74 -12.02
N LEU A 785 -20.53 16.27 -11.47
CA LEU A 785 -21.79 17.03 -11.43
C LEU A 785 -21.74 18.17 -10.41
N ASP A 786 -21.15 17.94 -9.24
CA ASP A 786 -20.90 18.98 -8.22
C ASP A 786 -20.04 20.12 -8.82
N ASP A 787 -18.91 19.79 -9.46
CA ASP A 787 -18.01 20.75 -10.10
C ASP A 787 -18.67 21.50 -11.25
N ARG A 788 -19.47 20.80 -12.05
CA ARG A 788 -20.25 21.37 -13.16
C ARG A 788 -21.22 22.45 -12.67
N ASP A 789 -21.76 22.31 -11.46
CA ASP A 789 -22.68 23.29 -10.90
C ASP A 789 -21.93 24.43 -10.19
N ASN A 790 -20.81 24.14 -9.53
CA ASN A 790 -19.93 25.16 -8.93
C ASN A 790 -19.29 26.10 -9.97
N ALA A 791 -18.96 25.59 -11.16
CA ALA A 791 -18.47 26.41 -12.27
C ALA A 791 -19.50 27.44 -12.78
N VAL A 792 -20.80 27.25 -12.47
CA VAL A 792 -21.87 28.21 -12.81
C VAL A 792 -22.03 29.27 -11.72
N THR A 793 -21.66 28.98 -10.48
CA THR A 793 -21.67 29.95 -9.36
C THR A 793 -20.37 30.76 -9.26
N GLY A 794 -19.29 30.31 -9.89
CA GLY A 794 -17.96 30.96 -9.89
C GLY A 794 -17.82 32.15 -10.86
N GLN A 795 -18.66 33.17 -10.72
CA GLN A 795 -18.27 34.56 -11.00
C GLN A 795 -18.34 35.28 -9.65
N GLU A 796 -17.22 35.87 -9.21
CA GLU A 796 -16.97 36.46 -7.88
C GLU A 796 -16.32 35.54 -6.84
N ASP A 797 -15.08 35.11 -7.10
CA ASP A 797 -14.00 35.26 -6.11
C ASP A 797 -12.64 35.15 -6.80
N LEU A 798 -12.26 36.26 -7.45
CA LEU A 798 -10.88 36.55 -7.81
C LEU A 798 -10.29 37.44 -6.72
N SER A 799 -9.62 36.84 -5.75
CA SER A 799 -8.52 37.49 -5.05
C SER A 799 -7.40 36.49 -4.82
N LEU A 800 -6.39 36.63 -5.69
CA LEU A 800 -5.02 36.15 -5.56
C LEU A 800 -4.43 36.35 -4.16
#